data_AF-A0A076N9U8-F1
#
_entry.id   AF-A0A076N9U8-F1
#
_cell.length_a   1.000
_cell.length_b   1.000
_cell.length_c   1.000
_cell.angle_alpha   90.00
_cell.angle_beta   90.00
_cell.angle_gamma   90.00
#
_symmetry.space_group_name_H-M   'P 1'
#
loop_
_entity.id
_entity.type
_entity.pdbx_description
1 polymer ?
#
loop_
_entity_poly.entity_id
_entity_poly.type
_entity_poly.pdbx_seq_one_letter_code
_entity_poly.pdbx_strand_id
1 'polypeptide(L)'
;MSSDELLTRFTDPGPEFSPLPIWWWSGGRVTGDRVRWQMEQLVSQGVRQAVVMCLAPTGPMFGSLADDPPFLSPKWIELLDGACADAAELGFQLWMYDQIGFSGANFQGRLTAARPEFAGLALHRDPDGTIGHRVSGFDYFNPDACAALLDQVHGELERHVGRWFGTVIPGFFQDELPPLPTWGHDFAETFAAEYGYDLLPRLSALYEGADAESARVRRDYQEHRARLARRAFFGPLAQWFSHRGLICGFDQASPAREGDPVGGVRIYGDYLGTHAGFGAPGSDHWGDAKVHSSLAHAHGHPRTWIEAFHSSGWGGTLEETYDWLAPFLRRGATLYDPHAVYYSTAGGWWEWAPPSTCWRQPYWPAYGQFAGAVSRLCSVLTAGTHSCDVVLLSPTSTAQAYLTLDGPLPPAERAAASFHALNGVGTWFAEERGALERAGIDHDTFDEATIAAGEVSGGELRIGAETYRAVVLPDVELLLPAAAARLAEFAAAGGTVVCVGSCPVEGAVTVRSPEDVPAILPKSRIRSDVPFLLRRHGDRHVLLLTAHDERSGTRAPIVDLDREGWTDQGFPWEEYWRQLRADGYEFVSPSDRVARVAGVTGRAQQWNPRTGERTDVPVVDGEVEVVFTDGPITLLVFGDDLPEATHVPPGPVIRSVYLDGWRARAESTLDNRHGDLAAPARTGVLPLEVWRLGDELAGYGVFAQARDADGWRPAVWSLSRGIRDDPGHAEALGPKGYVPEEFLDWRYVRAGETVGVRTYLPLPERDALFLAVGASAARRVLVDGAEVPVDGPGYQSFSPLPSGRTVRMEIEFTADQDGPLRASFAVVTDPEGYRRPEWLAGGEINRTFHLDEVPTDATVQVASEEACRVLVNGAEVGRQGDFNPYPGFREIRIHPYDLRAHLRPGENTLTLVTTGPVAVDSRDPRLVSGPDWGEVRRLHRRDPRFLCLHARPHPLPGAHWLEPAAAPGDVVVPVVPDVAPAGERTETLTFPAPLGAVALRIPTDLDVVVRVGEAEYKPVDQRVRFPAPLTAGTPVELRFRAVDGRRGGALLDSGIEVETAEAPVELRSWEDLGLRALGGLVRYRTTFEALPGRVVLDLGEVRGTADVVVNGRLVDRLVWGPWRSEISDAIREGVNELEIVVRGTLAGYLDDASPTMAVAAGQIRTGLFGPVRLVQHEKESDR
;
A
#
# COMPACT_ATOMS: atom_id res chain seq x y z
N MET A 1 -22.62 6.51 36.11
CA MET A 1 -22.68 5.78 34.82
C MET A 1 -21.95 4.46 35.08
N SER A 2 -22.58 3.32 34.79
CA SER A 2 -22.31 2.04 35.46
C SER A 2 -21.11 1.27 34.89
N SER A 3 -20.73 0.17 35.56
CA SER A 3 -19.83 -0.89 35.04
C SER A 3 -20.17 -1.37 33.64
N ASP A 4 -21.42 -1.18 33.22
CA ASP A 4 -21.94 -1.78 32.02
C ASP A 4 -21.41 -1.12 30.75
N GLU A 5 -21.14 0.21 30.72
CA GLU A 5 -20.77 0.86 29.45
C GLU A 5 -19.40 0.42 28.92
N LEU A 6 -18.35 0.45 29.76
CA LEU A 6 -17.00 0.04 29.35
C LEU A 6 -16.97 -1.45 28.97
N LEU A 7 -17.72 -2.27 29.70
CA LEU A 7 -17.88 -3.68 29.39
C LEU A 7 -18.63 -3.88 28.07
N THR A 8 -19.73 -3.15 27.83
CA THR A 8 -20.49 -3.21 26.56
C THR A 8 -19.61 -2.83 25.38
N ARG A 9 -18.84 -1.74 25.47
CA ARG A 9 -17.87 -1.34 24.42
C ARG A 9 -16.86 -2.44 24.09
N PHE A 10 -16.45 -3.21 25.10
CA PHE A 10 -15.53 -4.32 24.92
C PHE A 10 -16.21 -5.60 24.41
N THR A 11 -17.40 -5.94 24.88
CA THR A 11 -18.06 -7.21 24.48
C THR A 11 -18.82 -7.11 23.17
N ASP A 12 -19.34 -5.93 22.84
CA ASP A 12 -20.18 -5.65 21.68
C ASP A 12 -19.80 -4.29 21.06
N PRO A 13 -18.60 -4.18 20.46
CA PRO A 13 -18.19 -2.95 19.79
C PRO A 13 -19.10 -2.66 18.59
N GLY A 14 -19.53 -1.40 18.46
CA GLY A 14 -20.33 -0.93 17.32
C GLY A 14 -19.58 -1.01 15.98
N PRO A 15 -20.32 -0.99 14.84
CA PRO A 15 -19.73 -1.06 13.50
C PRO A 15 -18.66 0.00 13.23
N GLU A 16 -18.78 1.19 13.84
CA GLU A 16 -17.87 2.33 13.71
C GLU A 16 -16.46 2.07 14.28
N PHE A 17 -16.27 0.97 15.02
CA PHE A 17 -14.97 0.56 15.54
C PHE A 17 -14.33 -0.58 14.74
N SER A 18 -15.06 -1.20 13.82
CA SER A 18 -14.51 -2.25 12.96
C SER A 18 -13.47 -1.71 11.98
N PRO A 19 -12.57 -2.56 11.43
CA PRO A 19 -11.66 -2.12 10.38
C PRO A 19 -12.38 -1.39 9.25
N LEU A 20 -11.78 -0.34 8.72
CA LEU A 20 -12.34 0.53 7.68
C LEU A 20 -11.47 0.47 6.41
N PRO A 21 -11.39 -0.65 5.67
CA PRO A 21 -10.53 -0.74 4.50
C PRO A 21 -10.86 0.30 3.42
N ILE A 22 -9.83 0.84 2.77
CA ILE A 22 -9.99 1.48 1.46
C ILE A 22 -10.43 0.44 0.44
N TRP A 23 -11.62 0.62 -0.11
CA TRP A 23 -12.25 -0.24 -1.10
C TRP A 23 -12.17 0.40 -2.48
N TRP A 24 -11.23 -0.10 -3.29
CA TRP A 24 -10.93 0.47 -4.60
C TRP A 24 -11.95 -0.03 -5.62
N TRP A 25 -12.89 0.83 -6.02
CA TRP A 25 -13.83 0.63 -7.12
C TRP A 25 -13.16 0.90 -8.47
N SER A 26 -12.00 0.28 -8.64
CA SER A 26 -11.13 0.28 -9.81
C SER A 26 -10.74 -1.17 -10.10
N GLY A 27 -9.92 -1.46 -11.11
CA GLY A 27 -9.53 -2.87 -11.37
C GLY A 27 -10.29 -3.55 -12.50
N GLY A 28 -11.39 -2.94 -12.95
CA GLY A 28 -12.33 -3.54 -13.89
C GLY A 28 -13.74 -2.98 -13.71
N ARG A 29 -14.68 -3.45 -14.52
CA ARG A 29 -16.06 -2.95 -14.53
C ARG A 29 -16.79 -3.20 -13.20
N VAL A 30 -17.23 -2.13 -12.55
CA VAL A 30 -17.98 -2.15 -11.30
C VAL A 30 -19.44 -2.51 -11.55
N THR A 31 -19.95 -3.51 -10.83
CA THR A 31 -21.35 -3.97 -10.92
C THR A 31 -21.97 -4.09 -9.53
N GLY A 32 -23.28 -3.81 -9.43
CA GLY A 32 -24.01 -3.91 -8.16
C GLY A 32 -23.92 -5.29 -7.51
N ASP A 33 -24.10 -6.37 -8.29
CA ASP A 33 -24.04 -7.74 -7.77
C ASP A 33 -22.69 -8.08 -7.13
N ARG A 34 -21.58 -7.64 -7.74
CA ARG A 34 -20.24 -7.90 -7.19
C ARG A 34 -19.97 -7.01 -5.98
N VAL A 35 -20.38 -5.74 -6.02
CA VAL A 35 -20.31 -4.83 -4.86
C VAL A 35 -21.04 -5.43 -3.66
N ARG A 36 -22.28 -5.90 -3.83
CA ARG A 36 -23.04 -6.56 -2.76
C ARG A 36 -22.34 -7.82 -2.25
N TRP A 37 -21.89 -8.70 -3.15
CA TRP A 37 -21.20 -9.93 -2.75
C TRP A 37 -19.93 -9.65 -1.93
N GLN A 38 -19.13 -8.66 -2.33
CA GLN A 38 -17.92 -8.26 -1.59
C GLN A 38 -18.26 -7.69 -0.21
N MET A 39 -19.31 -6.87 -0.12
CA MET A 39 -19.81 -6.35 1.16
C MET A 39 -20.26 -7.49 2.09
N GLU A 40 -20.97 -8.50 1.57
CA GLU A 40 -21.35 -9.70 2.32
C GLU A 40 -20.11 -10.49 2.81
N GLN A 41 -19.03 -10.56 2.01
CA GLN A 41 -17.78 -11.17 2.47
C GLN A 41 -17.17 -10.42 3.65
N LEU A 42 -17.10 -9.08 3.58
CA LEU A 42 -16.60 -8.22 4.66
C LEU A 42 -17.43 -8.41 5.95
N VAL A 43 -18.75 -8.32 5.83
CA VAL A 43 -19.68 -8.49 6.97
C VAL A 43 -19.52 -9.88 7.61
N SER A 44 -19.31 -10.93 6.80
CA SER A 44 -19.11 -12.30 7.31
C SER A 44 -17.88 -12.46 8.21
N GLN A 45 -16.91 -11.54 8.11
CA GLN A 45 -15.70 -11.50 8.93
C GLN A 45 -15.67 -10.32 9.90
N GLY A 46 -16.81 -9.70 10.20
CA GLY A 46 -16.90 -8.63 11.20
C GLY A 46 -16.34 -7.27 10.75
N VAL A 47 -16.04 -7.10 9.46
CA VAL A 47 -15.75 -5.79 8.86
C VAL A 47 -17.08 -5.17 8.47
N ARG A 48 -17.44 -4.05 9.11
CA ARG A 48 -18.76 -3.41 8.95
C ARG A 48 -18.68 -2.00 8.37
N GLN A 49 -17.53 -1.61 7.85
CA GLN A 49 -17.37 -0.34 7.17
C GLN A 49 -16.26 -0.42 6.11
N ALA A 50 -16.30 0.45 5.10
CA ALA A 50 -15.23 0.63 4.10
C ALA A 50 -15.25 2.06 3.51
N VAL A 51 -14.11 2.55 3.03
CA VAL A 51 -14.01 3.82 2.28
C VAL A 51 -14.07 3.53 0.78
N VAL A 52 -15.01 4.12 0.07
CA VAL A 52 -15.11 3.94 -1.39
C VAL A 52 -14.15 4.89 -2.09
N MET A 53 -13.21 4.33 -2.85
CA MET A 53 -12.20 5.08 -3.62
C MET A 53 -12.21 4.67 -5.10
N CYS A 54 -11.98 5.63 -5.99
CA CYS A 54 -11.79 5.48 -7.44
C CYS A 54 -10.38 5.97 -7.81
N LEU A 55 -9.43 5.08 -8.09
CA LEU A 55 -8.03 5.46 -8.30
C LEU A 55 -7.80 6.09 -9.69
N ALA A 56 -8.49 5.60 -10.71
CA ALA A 56 -8.25 5.92 -12.11
C ALA A 56 -9.45 6.66 -12.77
N PRO A 57 -9.98 7.74 -12.16
CA PRO A 57 -11.29 8.29 -12.53
C PRO A 57 -11.30 9.01 -13.88
N THR A 58 -10.15 9.43 -14.40
CA THR A 58 -10.05 10.16 -15.69
C THR A 58 -9.23 9.46 -16.76
N GLY A 59 -8.63 8.31 -16.48
CA GLY A 59 -7.72 7.63 -17.40
C GLY A 59 -6.86 6.58 -16.69
N PRO A 60 -6.13 5.73 -17.44
CA PRO A 60 -5.25 4.73 -16.85
C PRO A 60 -4.23 5.37 -15.92
N MET A 61 -4.07 4.80 -14.73
CA MET A 61 -3.19 5.34 -13.68
C MET A 61 -2.62 4.21 -12.84
N PHE A 62 -1.32 4.30 -12.49
CA PHE A 62 -0.57 3.23 -11.81
C PHE A 62 -0.81 1.85 -12.46
N GLY A 63 -0.95 1.85 -13.79
CA GLY A 63 -1.28 0.76 -14.71
C GLY A 63 -2.69 0.15 -14.61
N SER A 64 -3.57 0.62 -13.72
CA SER A 64 -5.00 0.31 -13.80
C SER A 64 -5.60 0.89 -15.07
N LEU A 65 -6.60 0.23 -15.67
CA LEU A 65 -7.48 0.87 -16.64
C LEU A 65 -8.27 2.00 -15.97
N ALA A 66 -8.84 2.89 -16.79
CA ALA A 66 -9.78 3.90 -16.32
C ALA A 66 -10.99 3.26 -15.61
N ASP A 67 -11.54 3.95 -14.62
CA ASP A 67 -12.69 3.48 -13.86
C ASP A 67 -13.93 3.32 -14.76
N ASP A 68 -14.62 2.18 -14.63
CA ASP A 68 -15.85 1.87 -15.37
C ASP A 68 -16.97 1.46 -14.38
N PRO A 69 -17.99 2.31 -14.16
CA PRO A 69 -18.21 3.61 -14.81
C PRO A 69 -17.31 4.73 -14.25
N PRO A 70 -17.08 5.83 -15.00
CA PRO A 70 -16.30 6.97 -14.52
C PRO A 70 -16.86 7.58 -13.24
N PHE A 71 -15.99 8.04 -12.35
CA PHE A 71 -16.34 8.66 -11.07
C PHE A 71 -17.33 9.84 -11.25
N LEU A 72 -18.35 9.92 -10.38
CA LEU A 72 -19.47 10.87 -10.42
C LEU A 72 -20.33 10.85 -11.71
N SER A 73 -20.12 9.92 -12.64
CA SER A 73 -21.05 9.74 -13.75
C SER A 73 -22.44 9.31 -13.24
N PRO A 74 -23.53 9.55 -13.99
CA PRO A 74 -24.87 9.11 -13.58
C PRO A 74 -24.94 7.61 -13.24
N LYS A 75 -24.19 6.77 -13.97
CA LYS A 75 -24.14 5.33 -13.70
C LYS A 75 -23.37 5.00 -12.42
N TRP A 76 -22.29 5.73 -12.13
CA TRP A 76 -21.56 5.59 -10.88
C TRP A 76 -22.43 6.00 -9.67
N ILE A 77 -23.17 7.11 -9.79
CA ILE A 77 -24.10 7.58 -8.75
C ILE A 77 -25.21 6.55 -8.49
N GLU A 78 -25.77 5.94 -9.54
CA GLU A 78 -26.76 4.86 -9.42
C GLU A 78 -26.19 3.66 -8.64
N LEU A 79 -24.93 3.28 -8.91
CA LEU A 79 -24.25 2.18 -8.21
C LEU A 79 -23.98 2.53 -6.74
N LEU A 80 -23.49 3.73 -6.45
CA LEU A 80 -23.26 4.18 -5.08
C LEU A 80 -24.56 4.18 -4.27
N ASP A 81 -25.64 4.68 -4.87
CA ASP A 81 -26.94 4.73 -4.21
C ASP A 81 -27.51 3.34 -3.91
N GLY A 82 -27.35 2.39 -4.86
CA GLY A 82 -27.68 0.98 -4.65
C GLY A 82 -26.84 0.34 -3.56
N ALA A 83 -25.53 0.61 -3.55
CA ALA A 83 -24.62 0.13 -2.50
C ALA A 83 -24.99 0.68 -1.12
N CYS A 84 -25.44 1.94 -1.02
CA CYS A 84 -25.93 2.51 0.23
C CYS A 84 -27.19 1.79 0.74
N ALA A 85 -28.09 1.38 -0.16
CA ALA A 85 -29.26 0.60 0.20
C ALA A 85 -28.89 -0.81 0.70
N ASP A 86 -27.96 -1.48 0.02
CA ASP A 86 -27.42 -2.77 0.46
C ASP A 86 -26.71 -2.66 1.81
N ALA A 87 -25.93 -1.59 2.00
CA ALA A 87 -25.24 -1.32 3.26
C ALA A 87 -26.21 -1.11 4.42
N ALA A 88 -27.32 -0.39 4.19
CA ALA A 88 -28.37 -0.24 5.19
C ALA A 88 -29.02 -1.58 5.59
N GLU A 89 -29.24 -2.47 4.63
CA GLU A 89 -29.79 -3.82 4.87
C GLU A 89 -28.82 -4.69 5.69
N LEU A 90 -27.53 -4.61 5.36
CA LEU A 90 -26.48 -5.44 5.95
C LEU A 90 -25.91 -4.89 7.27
N GLY A 91 -26.27 -3.67 7.67
CA GLY A 91 -25.69 -2.99 8.83
C GLY A 91 -24.24 -2.57 8.61
N PHE A 92 -23.93 -2.13 7.39
CA PHE A 92 -22.61 -1.70 6.93
C PHE A 92 -22.57 -0.17 6.74
N GLN A 93 -21.41 0.45 6.94
CA GLN A 93 -21.19 1.88 6.71
C GLN A 93 -20.26 2.13 5.52
N LEU A 94 -20.62 3.08 4.66
CA LEU A 94 -19.83 3.48 3.50
C LEU A 94 -19.27 4.88 3.73
N TRP A 95 -17.95 4.97 3.83
CA TRP A 95 -17.24 6.24 3.85
C TRP A 95 -16.92 6.67 2.42
N MET A 96 -16.81 7.98 2.21
CA MET A 96 -16.49 8.54 0.89
C MET A 96 -15.06 9.06 0.87
N TYR A 97 -14.27 8.61 -0.11
CA TYR A 97 -13.02 9.27 -0.46
C TYR A 97 -13.35 10.54 -1.28
N ASP A 98 -12.86 11.71 -0.86
CA ASP A 98 -13.27 12.98 -1.46
C ASP A 98 -12.58 13.29 -2.81
N GLN A 99 -11.48 12.58 -3.12
CA GLN A 99 -10.72 12.71 -4.36
C GLN A 99 -10.07 14.09 -4.54
N ILE A 100 -9.88 14.83 -3.44
CA ILE A 100 -9.17 16.12 -3.41
C ILE A 100 -7.73 15.87 -2.93
N GLY A 101 -6.77 15.89 -3.84
CA GLY A 101 -5.36 15.64 -3.53
C GLY A 101 -4.83 14.45 -4.31
N PHE A 102 -4.48 13.36 -3.61
CA PHE A 102 -4.08 12.10 -4.24
C PHE A 102 -5.28 11.47 -4.97
N SER A 103 -5.43 11.83 -6.25
CA SER A 103 -6.49 11.32 -7.12
C SER A 103 -6.23 11.67 -8.59
N GLY A 104 -6.59 10.75 -9.49
CA GLY A 104 -6.70 11.06 -10.92
C GLY A 104 -7.86 12.00 -11.27
N ALA A 105 -8.73 12.38 -10.33
CA ALA A 105 -9.97 13.10 -10.65
C ALA A 105 -9.73 14.51 -11.23
N ASN A 106 -8.63 15.15 -10.84
CA ASN A 106 -8.16 16.44 -11.35
C ASN A 106 -9.22 17.57 -11.31
N PHE A 107 -9.98 17.66 -10.21
CA PHE A 107 -11.01 18.71 -10.02
C PHE A 107 -10.41 20.12 -10.04
N GLN A 108 -9.33 20.33 -9.27
CA GLN A 108 -8.64 21.62 -9.21
C GLN A 108 -8.18 22.07 -10.61
N GLY A 109 -7.57 21.18 -11.39
CA GLY A 109 -7.08 21.51 -12.72
C GLY A 109 -8.19 21.88 -13.72
N ARG A 110 -9.36 21.23 -13.64
CA ARG A 110 -10.53 21.62 -14.44
C ARG A 110 -11.06 23.00 -14.05
N LEU A 111 -11.10 23.29 -12.76
CA LEU A 111 -11.56 24.60 -12.25
C LEU A 111 -10.62 25.73 -12.68
N THR A 112 -9.31 25.56 -12.53
CA THR A 112 -8.32 26.59 -12.95
C THR A 112 -8.29 26.79 -14.46
N ALA A 113 -8.52 25.73 -15.26
CA ALA A 113 -8.62 25.85 -16.71
C ALA A 113 -9.87 26.63 -17.13
N ALA A 114 -11.01 26.39 -16.46
CA ALA A 114 -12.26 27.10 -16.74
C ALA A 114 -12.26 28.55 -16.22
N ARG A 115 -11.59 28.80 -15.09
CA ARG A 115 -11.49 30.09 -14.41
C ARG A 115 -10.04 30.36 -14.01
N PRO A 116 -9.23 30.99 -14.89
CA PRO A 116 -7.81 31.26 -14.63
C PRO A 116 -7.55 32.07 -13.34
N GLU A 117 -8.51 32.86 -12.88
CA GLU A 117 -8.47 33.58 -11.61
C GLU A 117 -8.46 32.68 -10.37
N PHE A 118 -8.78 31.38 -10.52
CA PHE A 118 -8.71 30.38 -9.45
C PHE A 118 -7.32 29.71 -9.36
N ALA A 119 -6.38 30.10 -10.23
CA ALA A 119 -5.03 29.57 -10.19
C ALA A 119 -4.23 30.22 -9.05
N GLY A 120 -3.53 29.39 -8.27
CA GLY A 120 -2.66 29.83 -7.19
C GLY A 120 -1.38 30.48 -7.72
N LEU A 121 -0.65 31.18 -6.86
CA LEU A 121 0.62 31.84 -7.21
C LEU A 121 1.76 31.34 -6.33
N ALA A 122 2.96 31.27 -6.89
CA ALA A 122 4.18 30.99 -6.13
C ALA A 122 5.24 32.06 -6.38
N LEU A 123 5.84 32.55 -5.30
CA LEU A 123 7.05 33.37 -5.36
C LEU A 123 8.22 32.55 -5.92
N HIS A 124 9.10 33.22 -6.68
CA HIS A 124 10.39 32.70 -7.10
C HIS A 124 11.44 33.81 -7.09
N ARG A 125 12.70 33.42 -6.92
CA ARG A 125 13.86 34.30 -7.04
C ARG A 125 14.61 33.97 -8.33
N ASP A 126 14.75 34.95 -9.21
CA ASP A 126 15.54 34.83 -10.43
C ASP A 126 17.04 34.81 -10.12
N PRO A 127 17.89 34.30 -11.04
CA PRO A 127 19.35 34.27 -10.84
C PRO A 127 19.99 35.65 -10.61
N ASP A 128 19.34 36.73 -11.04
CA ASP A 128 19.80 38.11 -10.79
C ASP A 128 19.37 38.67 -9.43
N GLY A 129 18.63 37.88 -8.64
CA GLY A 129 18.12 38.22 -7.32
C GLY A 129 16.74 38.88 -7.31
N THR A 130 16.13 39.13 -8.47
CA THR A 130 14.77 39.68 -8.58
C THR A 130 13.75 38.68 -8.05
N ILE A 131 12.76 39.15 -7.29
CA ILE A 131 11.69 38.30 -6.75
C ILE A 131 10.41 38.58 -7.53
N GLY A 132 9.91 37.55 -8.21
CA GLY A 132 8.66 37.56 -8.95
C GLY A 132 7.66 36.52 -8.42
N HIS A 133 6.52 36.39 -9.10
CA HIS A 133 5.58 35.28 -8.87
C HIS A 133 5.17 34.65 -10.20
N ARG A 134 4.73 33.40 -10.15
CA ARG A 134 4.22 32.63 -11.29
C ARG A 134 3.01 31.80 -10.88
N VAL A 135 2.19 31.40 -11.84
CA VAL A 135 1.06 30.48 -11.58
C VAL A 135 1.58 29.16 -11.02
N SER A 136 0.94 28.68 -9.96
CA SER A 136 1.28 27.45 -9.26
C SER A 136 0.02 26.86 -8.62
N GLY A 137 -0.50 25.79 -9.24
CA GLY A 137 -1.60 25.01 -8.68
C GLY A 137 -2.92 25.79 -8.53
N PHE A 138 -3.65 25.46 -7.47
CA PHE A 138 -4.99 25.96 -7.15
C PHE A 138 -4.91 26.99 -6.03
N ASP A 139 -5.73 28.03 -6.10
CA ASP A 139 -5.74 29.09 -5.10
C ASP A 139 -6.53 28.71 -3.84
N TYR A 140 -5.82 28.13 -2.87
CA TYR A 140 -6.38 27.83 -1.54
C TYR A 140 -6.55 29.06 -0.63
N PHE A 141 -6.26 30.29 -1.10
CA PHE A 141 -6.49 31.53 -0.36
C PHE A 141 -7.77 32.26 -0.81
N ASN A 142 -8.26 31.93 -2.00
CA ASN A 142 -9.46 32.49 -2.60
C ASN A 142 -10.74 31.74 -2.14
N PRO A 143 -11.64 32.38 -1.37
CA PRO A 143 -12.87 31.75 -0.90
C PRO A 143 -13.80 31.27 -2.02
N ASP A 144 -13.88 31.99 -3.14
CA ASP A 144 -14.76 31.63 -4.26
C ASP A 144 -14.22 30.41 -5.01
N ALA A 145 -12.89 30.31 -5.16
CA ALA A 145 -12.24 29.14 -5.74
C ALA A 145 -12.53 27.89 -4.88
N CYS A 146 -12.23 27.97 -3.58
CA CYS A 146 -12.44 26.88 -2.64
C CYS A 146 -13.92 26.47 -2.54
N ALA A 147 -14.85 27.43 -2.51
CA ALA A 147 -16.29 27.13 -2.52
C ALA A 147 -16.71 26.36 -3.78
N ALA A 148 -16.16 26.71 -4.95
CA ALA A 148 -16.44 25.98 -6.19
C ALA A 148 -15.88 24.55 -6.16
N LEU A 149 -14.69 24.33 -5.60
CA LEU A 149 -14.13 23.00 -5.40
C LEU A 149 -14.99 22.14 -4.45
N LEU A 150 -15.39 22.70 -3.31
CA LEU A 150 -16.22 22.00 -2.33
C LEU A 150 -17.60 21.66 -2.91
N ASP A 151 -18.24 22.55 -3.68
CA ASP A 151 -19.52 22.26 -4.33
C ASP A 151 -19.40 21.16 -5.40
N GLN A 152 -18.31 21.15 -6.17
CA GLN A 152 -18.08 20.14 -7.22
C GLN A 152 -17.87 18.72 -6.68
N VAL A 153 -17.41 18.58 -5.44
CA VAL A 153 -17.18 17.28 -4.80
C VAL A 153 -18.28 16.97 -3.78
N HIS A 154 -18.29 17.71 -2.68
CA HIS A 154 -19.18 17.48 -1.54
C HIS A 154 -20.62 17.88 -1.86
N GLY A 155 -20.80 19.00 -2.58
CA GLY A 155 -22.12 19.45 -3.04
C GLY A 155 -22.78 18.48 -4.02
N GLU A 156 -22.03 17.92 -4.97
CA GLU A 156 -22.49 16.87 -5.89
C GLU A 156 -22.96 15.63 -5.12
N LEU A 157 -22.11 15.10 -4.22
CA LEU A 157 -22.47 13.94 -3.41
C LEU A 157 -23.68 14.21 -2.51
N GLU A 158 -23.76 15.37 -1.86
CA GLU A 158 -24.91 15.75 -1.05
C GLU A 158 -26.22 15.76 -1.85
N ARG A 159 -26.20 16.34 -3.06
CA ARG A 159 -27.39 16.41 -3.93
C ARG A 159 -27.92 15.04 -4.34
N HIS A 160 -27.05 14.04 -4.48
CA HIS A 160 -27.42 12.71 -4.96
C HIS A 160 -27.63 11.68 -3.83
N VAL A 161 -26.77 11.68 -2.82
CA VAL A 161 -26.73 10.65 -1.76
C VAL A 161 -26.81 11.23 -0.33
N GLY A 162 -27.01 12.54 -0.17
CA GLY A 162 -27.05 13.20 1.15
C GLY A 162 -28.11 12.68 2.12
N ARG A 163 -29.15 11.99 1.64
CA ARG A 163 -30.13 11.30 2.50
C ARG A 163 -29.57 10.13 3.31
N TRP A 164 -28.39 9.64 2.93
CA TRP A 164 -27.66 8.58 3.61
C TRP A 164 -26.66 9.11 4.65
N PHE A 165 -26.42 10.43 4.69
CA PHE A 165 -25.49 11.06 5.62
C PHE A 165 -25.95 10.90 7.07
N GLY A 166 -25.01 10.52 7.94
CA GLY A 166 -25.25 10.27 9.36
C GLY A 166 -25.93 8.93 9.67
N THR A 167 -26.36 8.17 8.65
CA THR A 167 -26.91 6.81 8.83
C THR A 167 -26.01 5.75 8.22
N VAL A 168 -25.88 5.74 6.89
CA VAL A 168 -25.04 4.77 6.16
C VAL A 168 -23.69 5.38 5.84
N ILE A 169 -23.64 6.69 5.58
CA ILE A 169 -22.42 7.44 5.33
C ILE A 169 -22.09 8.27 6.58
N PRO A 170 -21.21 7.78 7.47
CA PRO A 170 -20.85 8.50 8.70
C PRO A 170 -19.78 9.57 8.48
N GLY A 171 -19.06 9.52 7.35
CA GLY A 171 -17.90 10.37 7.14
C GLY A 171 -17.22 10.23 5.80
N PHE A 172 -16.16 11.02 5.66
CA PHE A 172 -15.31 11.12 4.48
C PHE A 172 -13.84 10.94 4.86
N PHE A 173 -13.02 10.61 3.88
CA PHE A 173 -11.56 10.60 3.96
C PHE A 173 -10.99 11.57 2.93
N GLN A 174 -10.09 12.46 3.37
CA GLN A 174 -9.34 13.36 2.51
C GLN A 174 -7.86 12.98 2.53
N ASP A 175 -7.31 12.73 1.34
CA ASP A 175 -5.95 12.20 1.21
C ASP A 175 -5.00 13.17 0.48
N GLU A 176 -3.76 13.21 0.94
CA GLU A 176 -2.64 14.03 0.49
C GLU A 176 -3.01 15.40 -0.11
N LEU A 177 -3.49 16.34 0.72
CA LEU A 177 -3.83 17.66 0.18
C LEU A 177 -2.55 18.31 -0.38
N PRO A 178 -2.57 18.86 -1.61
CA PRO A 178 -1.39 19.45 -2.22
C PRO A 178 -0.84 20.63 -1.39
N PRO A 179 0.47 20.92 -1.47
CA PRO A 179 1.05 22.05 -0.76
C PRO A 179 0.36 23.38 -1.07
N LEU A 180 0.22 24.23 -0.05
CA LEU A 180 -0.38 25.55 -0.23
C LEU A 180 0.50 26.42 -1.13
N PRO A 181 -0.09 27.29 -1.99
CA PRO A 181 0.66 28.24 -2.79
C PRO A 181 1.53 29.15 -1.92
N THR A 182 2.68 29.60 -2.41
CA THR A 182 3.53 30.53 -1.63
C THR A 182 3.08 31.99 -1.78
N TRP A 183 2.08 32.28 -2.61
CA TRP A 183 1.51 33.62 -2.82
C TRP A 183 0.04 33.57 -3.25
N GLY A 184 -0.63 34.72 -3.23
CA GLY A 184 -2.02 34.88 -3.69
C GLY A 184 -2.25 36.25 -4.34
N HIS A 185 -3.36 36.41 -5.05
CA HIS A 185 -3.65 37.64 -5.82
C HIS A 185 -3.77 38.89 -4.94
N ASP A 186 -4.35 38.76 -3.74
CA ASP A 186 -4.54 39.83 -2.75
C ASP A 186 -3.63 39.68 -1.51
N PHE A 187 -2.59 38.84 -1.60
CA PHE A 187 -1.77 38.45 -0.43
C PHE A 187 -1.08 39.64 0.23
N ALA A 188 -0.43 40.52 -0.54
CA ALA A 188 0.27 41.68 0.03
C ALA A 188 -0.68 42.69 0.70
N GLU A 189 -1.86 42.91 0.12
CA GLU A 189 -2.86 43.82 0.67
C GLU A 189 -3.42 43.28 1.99
N THR A 190 -3.84 42.02 1.99
CA THR A 190 -4.39 41.37 3.18
C THR A 190 -3.33 41.19 4.27
N PHE A 191 -2.06 40.97 3.89
CA PHE A 191 -0.93 40.95 4.80
C PHE A 191 -0.73 42.30 5.50
N ALA A 192 -0.67 43.38 4.73
CA ALA A 192 -0.46 44.72 5.27
C ALA A 192 -1.61 45.15 6.20
N ALA A 193 -2.84 44.75 5.87
CA ALA A 193 -4.02 44.98 6.71
C ALA A 193 -3.93 44.25 8.06
N GLU A 194 -3.40 43.02 8.08
CA GLU A 194 -3.28 42.19 9.28
C GLU A 194 -2.12 42.63 10.18
N TYR A 195 -0.92 42.81 9.63
CA TYR A 195 0.30 43.02 10.42
C TYR A 195 0.76 44.49 10.50
N GLY A 196 0.11 45.39 9.76
CA GLY A 196 0.37 46.83 9.82
C GLY A 196 1.66 47.27 9.15
N TYR A 197 2.25 46.46 8.26
CA TYR A 197 3.41 46.85 7.44
C TYR A 197 3.39 46.20 6.05
N ASP A 198 4.03 46.85 5.08
CA ASP A 198 4.13 46.35 3.71
C ASP A 198 5.20 45.25 3.60
N LEU A 199 4.80 44.10 3.04
CA LEU A 199 5.66 42.94 2.81
C LEU A 199 6.53 43.09 1.55
N LEU A 200 6.08 43.84 0.53
CA LEU A 200 6.79 43.92 -0.76
C LEU A 200 8.23 44.43 -0.63
N PRO A 201 8.53 45.48 0.17
CA PRO A 201 9.90 45.93 0.40
C PRO A 201 10.77 44.95 1.19
N ARG A 202 10.17 43.88 1.74
CA ARG A 202 10.79 42.93 2.67
C ARG A 202 10.84 41.51 2.12
N LEU A 203 10.51 41.29 0.85
CA LEU A 203 10.46 39.95 0.25
C LEU A 203 11.80 39.20 0.31
N SER A 204 12.94 39.89 0.35
CA SER A 204 14.25 39.25 0.52
C SER A 204 14.34 38.46 1.83
N ALA A 205 13.66 38.90 2.90
CA ALA A 205 13.63 38.17 4.17
C ALA A 205 13.01 36.76 4.04
N LEU A 206 12.23 36.50 3.00
CA LEU A 206 11.67 35.16 2.74
C LEU A 206 12.71 34.18 2.16
N TYR A 207 13.87 34.68 1.71
CA TYR A 207 14.95 33.87 1.11
C TYR A 207 16.23 33.90 1.94
N GLU A 208 16.49 34.99 2.68
CA GLU A 208 17.76 35.19 3.40
C GLU A 208 17.60 35.94 4.73
N GLY A 209 18.70 36.02 5.50
CA GLY A 209 18.78 36.75 6.76
C GLY A 209 18.32 35.94 7.98
N ALA A 210 19.08 35.97 9.07
CA ALA A 210 18.77 35.28 10.32
C ALA A 210 18.56 36.25 11.51
N ASP A 211 18.53 37.55 11.23
CA ASP A 211 18.27 38.58 12.24
C ASP A 211 16.79 38.60 12.66
N ALA A 212 16.52 39.27 13.78
CA ALA A 212 15.18 39.32 14.39
C ALA A 212 14.11 39.96 13.50
N GLU A 213 14.48 40.89 12.60
CA GLU A 213 13.52 41.49 11.66
C GLU A 213 13.15 40.49 10.57
N SER A 214 14.15 39.85 9.96
CA SER A 214 13.92 38.80 8.96
C SER A 214 13.11 37.63 9.52
N ALA A 215 13.44 37.19 10.73
CA ALA A 215 12.74 36.12 11.45
C ALA A 215 11.27 36.48 11.74
N ARG A 216 11.01 37.73 12.18
CA ARG A 216 9.64 38.24 12.36
C ARG A 216 8.87 38.23 11.04
N VAL A 217 9.48 38.74 9.95
CA VAL A 217 8.81 38.83 8.65
C VAL A 217 8.42 37.46 8.12
N ARG A 218 9.32 36.47 8.22
CA ARG A 218 9.00 35.09 7.82
C ARG A 218 7.89 34.49 8.67
N ARG A 219 7.94 34.64 9.99
CA ARG A 219 6.87 34.13 10.87
C ARG A 219 5.52 34.73 10.49
N ASP A 220 5.43 36.05 10.39
CA ASP A 220 4.18 36.73 10.03
C ASP A 220 3.68 36.28 8.64
N TYR A 221 4.59 36.07 7.68
CA TYR A 221 4.28 35.56 6.35
C TYR A 221 3.70 34.13 6.38
N GLN A 222 4.35 33.20 7.10
CA GLN A 222 3.91 31.82 7.23
C GLN A 222 2.54 31.71 7.93
N GLU A 223 2.36 32.45 9.02
CA GLU A 223 1.07 32.52 9.72
C GLU A 223 -0.02 33.13 8.83
N HIS A 224 0.31 34.15 8.03
CA HIS A 224 -0.66 34.73 7.09
C HIS A 224 -1.14 33.71 6.07
N ARG A 225 -0.21 32.88 5.56
CA ARG A 225 -0.50 31.83 4.59
C ARG A 225 -1.47 30.81 5.17
N ALA A 226 -1.21 30.33 6.39
CA ALA A 226 -2.11 29.45 7.11
C ALA A 226 -3.48 30.10 7.39
N ARG A 227 -3.50 31.36 7.83
CA ARG A 227 -4.73 32.12 8.12
C ARG A 227 -5.64 32.26 6.89
N LEU A 228 -5.07 32.57 5.73
CA LEU A 228 -5.83 32.68 4.49
C LEU A 228 -6.42 31.32 4.07
N ALA A 229 -5.64 30.24 4.17
CA ALA A 229 -6.12 28.89 3.85
C ALA A 229 -7.19 28.40 4.82
N ARG A 230 -7.05 28.68 6.13
CA ARG A 230 -8.09 28.41 7.13
C ARG A 230 -9.41 29.09 6.80
N ARG A 231 -9.36 30.34 6.35
CA ARG A 231 -10.54 31.11 5.95
C ARG A 231 -11.22 30.54 4.71
N ALA A 232 -10.45 30.16 3.69
CA ALA A 232 -11.00 29.81 2.38
C ALA A 232 -11.35 28.32 2.23
N PHE A 233 -10.56 27.42 2.81
CA PHE A 233 -10.69 25.97 2.60
C PHE A 233 -10.95 25.20 3.89
N PHE A 234 -9.99 25.15 4.83
CA PHE A 234 -10.04 24.24 5.99
C PHE A 234 -11.23 24.53 6.92
N GLY A 235 -11.48 25.80 7.26
CA GLY A 235 -12.59 26.20 8.11
C GLY A 235 -13.96 25.88 7.50
N PRO A 236 -14.23 26.31 6.25
CA PRO A 236 -15.47 25.94 5.53
C PRO A 236 -15.67 24.42 5.40
N LEU A 237 -14.61 23.66 5.12
CA LEU A 237 -14.68 22.20 5.00
C LEU A 237 -15.02 21.55 6.36
N ALA A 238 -14.31 21.91 7.42
CA ALA A 238 -14.60 21.43 8.78
C ALA A 238 -16.04 21.78 9.21
N GLN A 239 -16.49 23.01 8.90
CA GLN A 239 -17.86 23.45 9.18
C GLN A 239 -18.89 22.63 8.39
N TRP A 240 -18.61 22.30 7.12
CA TRP A 240 -19.49 21.50 6.28
C TRP A 240 -19.75 20.11 6.88
N PHE A 241 -18.70 19.44 7.38
CA PHE A 241 -18.81 18.14 8.07
C PHE A 241 -19.54 18.27 9.40
N SER A 242 -19.13 19.22 10.24
CA SER A 242 -19.71 19.44 11.57
C SER A 242 -21.22 19.71 11.51
N HIS A 243 -21.67 20.57 10.59
CA HIS A 243 -23.10 20.87 10.40
C HIS A 243 -23.95 19.65 10.02
N ARG A 244 -23.33 18.58 9.50
CA ARG A 244 -24.01 17.35 9.06
C ARG A 244 -23.81 16.19 10.03
N GLY A 245 -23.08 16.40 11.13
CA GLY A 245 -22.73 15.34 12.06
C GLY A 245 -21.83 14.27 11.44
N LEU A 246 -21.04 14.63 10.44
CA LEU A 246 -20.11 13.74 9.74
C LEU A 246 -18.69 13.89 10.31
N ILE A 247 -17.93 12.80 10.24
CA ILE A 247 -16.50 12.79 10.57
C ILE A 247 -15.69 12.89 9.28
N CYS A 248 -14.60 13.66 9.30
CA CYS A 248 -13.61 13.65 8.23
C CYS A 248 -12.29 13.13 8.80
N GLY A 249 -11.89 11.96 8.30
CA GLY A 249 -10.53 11.47 8.44
C GLY A 249 -9.63 12.11 7.41
N PHE A 250 -8.34 12.19 7.70
CA PHE A 250 -7.37 12.67 6.73
C PHE A 250 -6.02 11.97 6.83
N ASP A 251 -5.29 12.01 5.72
CA ASP A 251 -3.84 11.83 5.62
C ASP A 251 -3.27 12.98 4.77
N GLN A 252 -2.08 13.48 5.11
CA GLN A 252 -1.54 14.73 4.52
C GLN A 252 -0.13 14.54 3.99
N ALA A 253 0.23 15.23 2.92
CA ALA A 253 1.48 14.99 2.22
C ALA A 253 2.72 15.04 3.14
N SER A 254 3.65 14.11 2.95
CA SER A 254 4.95 14.10 3.62
C SER A 254 5.74 15.39 3.32
N PRO A 255 6.49 15.96 4.28
CA PRO A 255 6.75 15.43 5.61
C PRO A 255 5.76 15.88 6.72
N ALA A 256 4.57 16.38 6.39
CA ALA A 256 3.64 16.88 7.40
C ALA A 256 2.97 15.76 8.24
N ARG A 257 2.60 14.63 7.62
CA ARG A 257 2.03 13.46 8.33
C ARG A 257 2.98 12.83 9.34
N GLU A 258 4.28 13.03 9.19
CA GLU A 258 5.31 12.57 10.11
C GLU A 258 5.37 13.44 11.37
N GLY A 259 4.59 14.53 11.40
CA GLY A 259 4.66 15.51 12.47
C GLY A 259 5.92 16.38 12.40
N ASP A 260 6.60 16.45 11.24
CA ASP A 260 7.81 17.25 11.09
C ASP A 260 7.49 18.76 11.22
N PRO A 261 8.09 19.48 12.20
CA PRO A 261 7.75 20.88 12.42
C PRO A 261 8.08 21.79 11.23
N VAL A 262 9.16 21.52 10.50
CA VAL A 262 9.58 22.32 9.34
C VAL A 262 8.74 21.97 8.11
N GLY A 263 8.49 20.69 7.89
CA GLY A 263 7.66 20.12 6.84
C GLY A 263 6.22 20.60 6.91
N GLY A 264 5.61 20.56 8.10
CA GLY A 264 4.28 21.09 8.33
C GLY A 264 4.16 22.58 7.98
N VAL A 265 5.15 23.39 8.35
CA VAL A 265 5.20 24.82 7.97
C VAL A 265 5.48 24.98 6.47
N ARG A 266 6.37 24.17 5.88
CA ARG A 266 6.69 24.21 4.44
C ARG A 266 5.44 23.99 3.60
N ILE A 267 4.62 23.00 3.95
CA ILE A 267 3.43 22.63 3.17
C ILE A 267 2.23 23.51 3.52
N TYR A 268 1.93 23.72 4.80
CA TYR A 268 0.67 24.34 5.23
C TYR A 268 0.82 25.69 5.98
N GLY A 269 2.04 26.14 6.24
CA GLY A 269 2.34 27.37 6.99
C GLY A 269 2.16 27.20 8.50
N ASP A 270 1.13 26.46 8.90
CA ASP A 270 0.86 25.96 10.25
C ASP A 270 -0.01 24.71 10.12
N TYR A 271 0.61 23.54 10.28
CA TYR A 271 -0.07 22.25 10.10
C TYR A 271 -1.13 22.00 11.17
N LEU A 272 -0.76 22.15 12.45
CA LEU A 272 -1.64 21.89 13.58
C LEU A 272 -2.83 22.85 13.58
N GLY A 273 -2.59 24.14 13.31
CA GLY A 273 -3.66 25.14 13.24
C GLY A 273 -4.60 24.97 12.05
N THR A 274 -4.11 24.57 10.87
CA THR A 274 -4.96 24.35 9.68
C THR A 274 -5.84 23.11 9.81
N HIS A 275 -5.38 22.07 10.51
CA HIS A 275 -6.07 20.78 10.61
C HIS A 275 -6.88 20.58 11.90
N ALA A 276 -6.81 21.52 12.85
CA ALA A 276 -7.50 21.46 14.14
C ALA A 276 -9.02 21.24 14.07
N GLY A 277 -9.67 21.50 12.94
CA GLY A 277 -11.12 21.35 12.75
C GLY A 277 -11.62 19.97 12.30
N PHE A 278 -10.72 19.08 11.87
CA PHE A 278 -11.13 17.78 11.32
C PHE A 278 -11.40 16.75 12.41
N GLY A 279 -12.46 15.95 12.20
CA GLY A 279 -13.01 15.06 13.23
C GLY A 279 -12.23 13.77 13.51
N ALA A 280 -11.31 13.37 12.63
CA ALA A 280 -10.44 12.21 12.85
C ALA A 280 -9.04 12.46 12.28
N PRO A 281 -8.22 13.32 12.91
CA PRO A 281 -6.87 13.56 12.42
C PRO A 281 -6.06 12.27 12.38
N GLY A 282 -5.17 12.14 11.40
CA GLY A 282 -4.33 10.97 11.28
C GLY A 282 -3.34 11.05 10.14
N SER A 283 -2.77 9.90 9.85
CA SER A 283 -1.80 9.71 8.79
C SER A 283 -1.94 8.34 8.16
N ASP A 284 -1.28 8.13 7.04
CA ASP A 284 -0.88 6.79 6.63
C ASP A 284 0.32 6.30 7.48
N HIS A 285 0.70 5.04 7.33
CA HIS A 285 1.72 4.31 8.09
C HIS A 285 3.15 4.85 7.93
N TRP A 286 3.33 5.84 7.06
CA TRP A 286 4.55 6.63 6.96
C TRP A 286 4.65 7.69 8.04
N GLY A 287 3.51 8.16 8.54
CA GLY A 287 3.39 9.24 9.50
C GLY A 287 3.52 8.85 10.96
N ASP A 288 3.15 9.77 11.85
CA ASP A 288 3.18 9.58 13.30
C ASP A 288 1.81 9.80 13.94
N ALA A 289 1.20 8.72 14.44
CA ALA A 289 -0.08 8.78 15.14
C ALA A 289 -0.07 9.67 16.39
N LYS A 290 1.10 9.92 17.01
CA LYS A 290 1.21 10.69 18.26
C LYS A 290 0.80 12.15 18.06
N VAL A 291 1.26 12.80 17.00
CA VAL A 291 0.90 14.21 16.72
C VAL A 291 -0.59 14.36 16.43
N HIS A 292 -1.17 13.38 15.72
CA HIS A 292 -2.59 13.38 15.37
C HIS A 292 -3.52 13.04 16.55
N SER A 293 -3.15 12.08 17.40
CA SER A 293 -3.92 11.78 18.61
C SER A 293 -3.89 12.94 19.58
N SER A 294 -2.75 13.62 19.71
CA SER A 294 -2.65 14.87 20.47
C SER A 294 -3.59 15.95 19.92
N LEU A 295 -3.60 16.16 18.60
CA LEU A 295 -4.53 17.10 17.97
C LEU A 295 -6.00 16.74 18.25
N ALA A 296 -6.33 15.44 18.26
CA ALA A 296 -7.67 14.99 18.63
C ALA A 296 -7.98 15.28 20.11
N HIS A 297 -7.07 14.99 21.03
CA HIS A 297 -7.22 15.26 22.47
C HIS A 297 -7.42 16.76 22.76
N ALA A 298 -6.62 17.63 22.12
CA ALA A 298 -6.67 19.08 22.31
C ALA A 298 -8.02 19.69 21.92
N HIS A 299 -8.62 19.19 20.84
CA HIS A 299 -9.83 19.76 20.24
C HIS A 299 -11.10 18.95 20.50
N GLY A 300 -11.00 17.84 21.24
CA GLY A 300 -12.14 17.00 21.61
C GLY A 300 -12.68 16.16 20.46
N HIS A 301 -11.83 15.80 19.50
CA HIS A 301 -12.20 14.93 18.39
C HIS A 301 -12.28 13.47 18.83
N PRO A 302 -13.23 12.68 18.28
CA PRO A 302 -13.54 11.37 18.80
C PRO A 302 -12.51 10.29 18.44
N ARG A 303 -11.74 10.44 17.36
CA ARG A 303 -10.94 9.36 16.77
C ARG A 303 -9.64 9.88 16.18
N THR A 304 -8.71 8.95 15.96
CA THR A 304 -7.44 9.21 15.25
C THR A 304 -7.27 8.17 14.16
N TRP A 305 -7.11 8.63 12.92
CA TRP A 305 -7.02 7.80 11.72
C TRP A 305 -5.63 7.18 11.58
N ILE A 306 -5.58 5.95 11.09
CA ILE A 306 -4.36 5.31 10.58
C ILE A 306 -4.70 4.52 9.33
N GLU A 307 -4.29 5.03 8.17
CA GLU A 307 -4.19 4.22 6.96
C GLU A 307 -2.94 3.35 7.09
N ALA A 308 -3.03 2.05 6.79
CA ALA A 308 -1.95 1.15 7.16
C ALA A 308 -1.71 -0.03 6.21
N PHE A 309 -0.41 -0.28 6.04
CA PHE A 309 0.26 -1.45 5.46
C PHE A 309 0.09 -1.64 3.95
N HIS A 310 -0.14 -0.56 3.20
CA HIS A 310 0.20 -0.58 1.78
C HIS A 310 1.71 -0.87 1.62
N SER A 311 2.09 -1.56 0.55
CA SER A 311 3.47 -1.93 0.25
C SER A 311 4.18 -2.78 1.32
N SER A 312 3.46 -3.51 2.18
CA SER A 312 4.03 -4.49 3.12
C SER A 312 4.28 -5.88 2.51
N GLY A 313 3.90 -6.05 1.24
CA GLY A 313 4.00 -7.31 0.50
C GLY A 313 2.84 -8.28 0.74
N TRP A 314 2.75 -9.32 -0.08
CA TRP A 314 1.59 -10.22 -0.15
C TRP A 314 1.50 -11.28 0.96
N GLY A 315 2.51 -11.37 1.82
CA GLY A 315 2.66 -12.48 2.77
C GLY A 315 2.67 -12.16 4.25
N GLY A 316 2.22 -10.97 4.63
CA GLY A 316 1.93 -10.66 6.03
C GLY A 316 0.82 -11.58 6.56
N THR A 317 1.08 -12.20 7.70
CA THR A 317 0.11 -12.98 8.47
C THR A 317 -0.71 -12.08 9.38
N LEU A 318 -1.85 -12.56 9.90
CA LEU A 318 -2.64 -11.81 10.89
C LEU A 318 -1.85 -11.51 12.17
N GLU A 319 -0.89 -12.39 12.54
CA GLU A 319 0.02 -12.18 13.67
C GLU A 319 0.96 -10.99 13.43
N GLU A 320 1.65 -10.98 12.30
CA GLU A 320 2.58 -9.91 11.93
C GLU A 320 1.84 -8.58 11.76
N THR A 321 0.68 -8.56 11.08
CA THR A 321 -0.12 -7.34 10.92
C THR A 321 -0.65 -6.80 12.25
N TYR A 322 -1.02 -7.68 13.20
CA TYR A 322 -1.46 -7.24 14.53
C TYR A 322 -0.31 -6.66 15.36
N ASP A 323 0.90 -7.20 15.19
CA ASP A 323 2.13 -6.63 15.76
C ASP A 323 2.47 -5.27 15.15
N TRP A 324 2.46 -5.13 13.81
CA TRP A 324 2.74 -3.86 13.12
C TRP A 324 1.77 -2.74 13.48
N LEU A 325 0.55 -3.08 13.91
CA LEU A 325 -0.46 -2.10 14.35
C LEU A 325 -0.20 -1.59 15.77
N ALA A 326 0.54 -2.36 16.59
CA ALA A 326 0.76 -2.03 18.01
C ALA A 326 1.39 -0.64 18.23
N PRO A 327 2.42 -0.21 17.46
CA PRO A 327 3.02 1.12 17.58
C PRO A 327 2.04 2.29 17.37
N PHE A 328 1.10 2.15 16.44
CA PHE A 328 0.10 3.18 16.15
C PHE A 328 -0.96 3.25 17.24
N LEU A 329 -1.45 2.09 17.71
CA LEU A 329 -2.45 2.03 18.80
C LEU A 329 -1.91 2.60 20.11
N ARG A 330 -0.66 2.28 20.48
CA ARG A 330 -0.03 2.85 21.69
C ARG A 330 0.27 4.34 21.57
N ARG A 331 0.32 4.87 20.34
CA ARG A 331 0.45 6.31 20.06
C ARG A 331 -0.90 7.01 19.88
N GLY A 332 -2.02 6.32 20.10
CA GLY A 332 -3.37 6.89 20.18
C GLY A 332 -4.24 6.72 18.94
N ALA A 333 -3.78 5.99 17.92
CA ALA A 333 -4.63 5.64 16.78
C ALA A 333 -5.82 4.78 17.25
N THR A 334 -7.01 5.07 16.73
CA THR A 334 -8.25 4.37 17.13
C THR A 334 -9.20 4.11 15.97
N LEU A 335 -8.86 4.51 14.75
CA LEU A 335 -9.64 4.26 13.53
C LEU A 335 -8.69 3.65 12.50
N TYR A 336 -8.73 2.32 12.41
CA TYR A 336 -7.82 1.53 11.58
C TYR A 336 -8.39 1.34 10.19
N ASP A 337 -7.70 1.89 9.20
CA ASP A 337 -7.94 1.71 7.77
C ASP A 337 -6.87 0.78 7.17
N PRO A 338 -7.18 -0.51 6.98
CA PRO A 338 -6.29 -1.42 6.27
C PRO A 338 -6.28 -1.11 4.76
N HIS A 339 -5.12 -0.70 4.26
CA HIS A 339 -4.87 -0.59 2.83
C HIS A 339 -4.49 -1.97 2.25
N ALA A 340 -5.29 -2.60 1.38
CA ALA A 340 -6.61 -2.20 0.89
C ALA A 340 -7.47 -3.44 0.52
N VAL A 341 -8.73 -3.18 0.18
CA VAL A 341 -9.63 -4.15 -0.47
C VAL A 341 -9.82 -3.72 -1.93
N TYR A 342 -9.36 -4.52 -2.88
CA TYR A 342 -9.53 -4.19 -4.30
C TYR A 342 -10.82 -4.79 -4.84
N TYR A 343 -11.63 -4.00 -5.55
CA TYR A 343 -12.81 -4.51 -6.25
C TYR A 343 -12.40 -5.62 -7.22
N SER A 344 -11.36 -5.39 -8.01
CA SER A 344 -10.79 -6.38 -8.91
C SER A 344 -9.27 -6.34 -8.84
N THR A 345 -8.66 -7.52 -8.86
CA THR A 345 -7.22 -7.72 -9.07
C THR A 345 -7.02 -8.43 -10.40
N ALA A 346 -7.91 -8.25 -11.39
CA ALA A 346 -7.92 -9.00 -12.64
C ALA A 346 -6.58 -8.83 -13.37
N GLY A 347 -5.79 -9.91 -13.37
CA GLY A 347 -4.36 -9.77 -13.59
C GLY A 347 -3.80 -8.76 -12.60
N GLY A 348 -3.61 -9.13 -11.34
CA GLY A 348 -3.15 -8.30 -10.21
C GLY A 348 -2.64 -6.89 -10.46
N TRP A 349 -3.55 -6.00 -10.80
CA TRP A 349 -3.34 -4.58 -10.56
C TRP A 349 -2.97 -4.40 -9.07
N TRP A 350 -2.33 -3.27 -8.75
CA TRP A 350 -2.00 -2.86 -7.37
C TRP A 350 -0.71 -3.43 -6.76
N GLU A 351 0.22 -3.91 -7.59
CA GLU A 351 1.53 -4.42 -7.14
C GLU A 351 2.45 -3.36 -6.54
N TRP A 352 2.13 -2.07 -6.75
CA TRP A 352 2.80 -0.97 -6.06
C TRP A 352 2.30 -0.77 -4.61
N ALA A 353 1.07 -1.23 -4.31
CA ALA A 353 0.40 -1.03 -3.01
C ALA A 353 -0.10 -2.31 -2.31
N PRO A 354 0.54 -3.50 -2.43
CA PRO A 354 0.05 -4.74 -1.83
C PRO A 354 0.14 -4.68 -0.29
N PRO A 355 -0.71 -5.43 0.45
CA PRO A 355 -1.55 -6.54 0.00
C PRO A 355 -3.03 -6.18 -0.20
N SER A 356 -3.77 -7.12 -0.81
CA SER A 356 -5.23 -7.18 -0.61
C SER A 356 -5.56 -7.95 0.66
N THR A 357 -6.22 -7.30 1.63
CA THR A 357 -6.52 -7.86 2.95
C THR A 357 -7.92 -8.49 3.03
N CYS A 358 -8.35 -9.20 1.97
CA CYS A 358 -9.73 -9.69 1.82
C CYS A 358 -9.85 -11.20 1.58
N TRP A 359 -11.03 -11.67 1.13
CA TRP A 359 -11.38 -13.06 0.79
C TRP A 359 -10.43 -13.80 -0.17
N ARG A 360 -9.52 -13.08 -0.83
CA ARG A 360 -8.45 -13.69 -1.64
C ARG A 360 -7.36 -14.32 -0.78
N GLN A 361 -7.17 -13.84 0.46
CA GLN A 361 -6.20 -14.40 1.38
C GLN A 361 -6.68 -15.74 1.92
N PRO A 362 -5.85 -16.81 1.89
CA PRO A 362 -6.26 -18.11 2.42
C PRO A 362 -6.65 -18.08 3.90
N TYR A 363 -6.08 -17.17 4.69
CA TYR A 363 -6.44 -16.97 6.09
C TYR A 363 -7.78 -16.25 6.30
N TRP A 364 -8.47 -15.77 5.26
CA TRP A 364 -9.71 -14.98 5.38
C TRP A 364 -10.79 -15.58 6.30
N PRO A 365 -11.04 -16.90 6.33
CA PRO A 365 -11.97 -17.48 7.29
C PRO A 365 -11.66 -17.16 8.75
N ALA A 366 -10.42 -16.79 9.08
CA ALA A 366 -9.98 -16.40 10.40
C ALA A 366 -9.91 -14.89 10.64
N TYR A 367 -10.17 -14.07 9.63
CA TYR A 367 -10.08 -12.63 9.72
C TYR A 367 -11.03 -12.05 10.79
N GLY A 368 -12.18 -12.68 11.03
CA GLY A 368 -13.09 -12.26 12.10
C GLY A 368 -12.50 -12.24 13.52
N GLN A 369 -11.46 -13.04 13.80
CA GLN A 369 -10.73 -12.96 15.07
C GLN A 369 -9.89 -11.69 15.17
N PHE A 370 -9.19 -11.34 14.08
CA PHE A 370 -8.41 -10.11 13.97
C PHE A 370 -9.33 -8.87 14.01
N ALA A 371 -10.37 -8.83 13.15
CA ALA A 371 -11.31 -7.73 13.09
C ALA A 371 -12.07 -7.52 14.42
N GLY A 372 -12.42 -8.61 15.11
CA GLY A 372 -13.01 -8.54 16.45
C GLY A 372 -12.05 -7.93 17.47
N ALA A 373 -10.79 -8.36 17.49
CA ALA A 373 -9.77 -7.81 18.39
C ALA A 373 -9.53 -6.31 18.17
N VAL A 374 -9.37 -5.90 16.91
CA VAL A 374 -9.20 -4.48 16.56
C VAL A 374 -10.45 -3.67 16.94
N SER A 375 -11.65 -4.19 16.66
CA SER A 375 -12.91 -3.51 17.05
C SER A 375 -12.98 -3.23 18.55
N ARG A 376 -12.63 -4.22 19.39
CA ARG A 376 -12.65 -4.07 20.85
C ARG A 376 -11.62 -3.06 21.34
N LEU A 377 -10.40 -3.12 20.79
CA LEU A 377 -9.34 -2.16 21.09
C LEU A 377 -9.77 -0.75 20.73
N CYS A 378 -10.15 -0.51 19.47
CA CYS A 378 -10.59 0.80 18.99
C CYS A 378 -11.77 1.35 19.80
N SER A 379 -12.75 0.51 20.16
CA SER A 379 -13.92 0.93 20.95
C SER A 379 -13.56 1.35 22.39
N VAL A 380 -12.73 0.53 23.06
CA VAL A 380 -12.31 0.79 24.44
C VAL A 380 -11.32 1.95 24.50
N LEU A 381 -10.38 2.05 23.55
CA LEU A 381 -9.40 3.14 23.48
C LEU A 381 -10.01 4.47 23.03
N THR A 382 -11.25 4.48 22.55
CA THR A 382 -12.03 5.71 22.35
C THR A 382 -12.75 6.15 23.62
N ALA A 383 -12.94 5.25 24.60
CA ALA A 383 -13.68 5.56 25.82
C ALA A 383 -12.86 6.43 26.79
N GLY A 384 -13.55 7.34 27.49
CA GLY A 384 -12.93 8.18 28.51
C GLY A 384 -11.89 9.15 27.94
N THR A 385 -11.00 9.62 28.80
CA THR A 385 -9.93 10.56 28.44
C THR A 385 -8.59 9.85 28.40
N HIS A 386 -7.70 10.27 27.51
CA HIS A 386 -6.31 9.92 27.63
C HIS A 386 -5.71 10.58 28.90
N SER A 387 -4.59 10.04 29.39
CA SER A 387 -4.01 10.42 30.66
C SER A 387 -2.49 10.30 30.62
N CYS A 388 -1.82 11.38 30.25
CA CYS A 388 -0.38 11.54 30.41
C CYS A 388 -0.06 12.76 31.28
N ASP A 389 1.20 12.91 31.66
CA ASP A 389 1.66 14.01 32.54
C ASP A 389 2.44 15.10 31.78
N VAL A 390 2.74 14.87 30.50
CA VAL A 390 3.77 15.62 29.76
C VAL A 390 3.22 16.13 28.44
N VAL A 391 3.47 17.42 28.18
CA VAL A 391 3.31 18.01 26.84
C VAL A 391 4.69 18.16 26.22
N LEU A 392 4.86 17.74 24.96
CA LEU A 392 5.96 18.12 24.10
C LEU A 392 5.51 19.26 23.18
N LEU A 393 6.18 20.41 23.22
CA LEU A 393 5.85 21.51 22.32
C LEU A 393 6.31 21.19 20.89
N SER A 394 5.40 21.29 19.93
CA SER A 394 5.74 21.42 18.50
C SER A 394 6.31 22.83 18.26
N PRO A 395 7.57 22.99 17.82
CA PRO A 395 8.24 24.29 17.73
C PRO A 395 7.80 25.12 16.49
N THR A 396 6.50 25.25 16.25
CA THR A 396 5.92 25.85 15.04
C THR A 396 6.41 27.28 14.83
N SER A 397 6.44 28.11 15.87
CA SER A 397 6.86 29.51 15.73
C SER A 397 8.34 29.66 15.37
N THR A 398 9.20 28.77 15.88
CA THR A 398 10.61 28.72 15.51
C THR A 398 10.77 28.24 14.07
N ALA A 399 10.05 27.18 13.67
CA ALA A 399 10.05 26.72 12.28
C ALA A 399 9.58 27.82 11.31
N GLN A 400 8.48 28.52 11.60
CA GLN A 400 7.98 29.65 10.81
C GLN A 400 8.99 30.80 10.69
N ALA A 401 9.67 31.14 11.78
CA ALA A 401 10.64 32.24 11.81
C ALA A 401 11.93 31.94 11.05
N TYR A 402 12.28 30.66 10.90
CA TYR A 402 13.57 30.22 10.37
C TYR A 402 13.46 29.28 9.17
N LEU A 403 12.30 29.19 8.52
CA LEU A 403 12.13 28.54 7.22
C LEU A 403 12.08 29.58 6.09
N THR A 404 13.09 29.59 5.23
CA THR A 404 13.07 30.37 3.98
C THR A 404 12.37 29.57 2.88
N LEU A 405 12.08 30.22 1.74
CA LEU A 405 11.57 29.55 0.54
C LEU A 405 12.60 28.64 -0.13
N ASP A 406 13.89 28.77 0.21
CA ASP A 406 14.98 27.93 -0.30
C ASP A 406 15.33 26.77 0.67
N GLY A 407 14.87 26.83 1.92
CA GLY A 407 15.11 25.77 2.91
C GLY A 407 15.14 26.27 4.37
N PRO A 408 15.25 25.35 5.34
CA PRO A 408 15.36 25.72 6.75
C PRO A 408 16.72 26.38 7.05
N LEU A 409 16.74 27.29 8.02
CA LEU A 409 17.94 27.83 8.64
C LEU A 409 18.28 27.05 9.92
N PRO A 410 19.52 27.13 10.43
CA PRO A 410 19.98 26.29 11.55
C PRO A 410 19.08 26.26 12.80
N PRO A 411 18.41 27.35 13.22
CA PRO A 411 17.47 27.27 14.35
C PRO A 411 16.28 26.33 14.12
N ALA A 412 15.70 26.34 12.91
CA ALA A 412 14.59 25.45 12.57
C ALA A 412 15.06 23.98 12.53
N GLU A 413 16.25 23.73 11.96
CA GLU A 413 16.84 22.39 11.87
C GLU A 413 17.11 21.81 13.27
N ARG A 414 17.69 22.59 14.19
CA ARG A 414 17.96 22.12 15.56
C ARG A 414 16.69 21.85 16.34
N ALA A 415 15.68 22.71 16.23
CA ALA A 415 14.40 22.53 16.92
C ALA A 415 13.67 21.27 16.41
N ALA A 416 13.64 21.05 15.09
CA ALA A 416 13.07 19.83 14.50
C ALA A 416 13.85 18.58 14.92
N ALA A 417 15.18 18.59 14.87
CA ALA A 417 16.00 17.47 15.33
C ALA A 417 15.79 17.16 16.82
N SER A 418 15.71 18.19 17.68
CA SER A 418 15.42 18.01 19.10
C SER A 418 14.00 17.48 19.35
N PHE A 419 13.02 17.89 18.55
CA PHE A 419 11.66 17.39 18.62
C PHE A 419 11.62 15.89 18.29
N HIS A 420 12.22 15.49 17.15
CA HIS A 420 12.28 14.09 16.73
C HIS A 420 13.02 13.20 17.72
N ALA A 421 14.12 13.67 18.33
CA ALA A 421 14.82 12.89 19.35
C ALA A 421 13.99 12.66 20.63
N LEU A 422 13.09 13.59 20.98
CA LEU A 422 12.20 13.44 22.14
C LEU A 422 10.98 12.56 21.81
N ASN A 423 10.35 12.82 20.67
CA ASN A 423 9.10 12.18 20.23
C ASN A 423 9.32 10.77 19.66
N GLY A 424 10.39 10.58 18.91
CA GLY A 424 10.58 9.42 18.04
C GLY A 424 9.84 9.58 16.71
N VAL A 425 9.80 8.48 15.96
CA VAL A 425 9.29 8.40 14.59
C VAL A 425 8.37 7.18 14.48
N GLY A 426 7.15 7.38 14.00
CA GLY A 426 6.11 6.34 13.90
C GLY A 426 6.05 5.57 12.58
N THR A 427 6.93 5.87 11.61
CA THR A 427 6.99 5.24 10.30
C THR A 427 7.21 3.72 10.42
N TRP A 428 6.30 2.88 9.91
CA TRP A 428 6.28 1.45 10.26
C TRP A 428 7.56 0.65 9.94
N PHE A 429 8.22 0.91 8.79
CA PHE A 429 9.46 0.21 8.42
C PHE A 429 10.71 0.84 9.04
N ALA A 430 10.59 2.00 9.69
CA ALA A 430 11.70 2.74 10.27
C ALA A 430 11.33 3.32 11.65
N GLU A 431 10.56 2.57 12.44
CA GLU A 431 10.14 3.02 13.77
C GLU A 431 11.38 3.34 14.62
N GLU A 432 11.36 4.51 15.25
CA GLU A 432 12.37 4.90 16.22
C GLU A 432 11.70 5.45 17.48
N ARG A 433 12.04 4.89 18.64
CA ARG A 433 11.48 5.35 19.92
C ARG A 433 12.26 6.57 20.39
N GLY A 434 11.55 7.67 20.67
CA GLY A 434 12.14 8.86 21.25
C GLY A 434 12.59 8.69 22.70
N ALA A 435 13.33 9.66 23.22
CA ALA A 435 13.85 9.65 24.60
C ALA A 435 12.74 9.52 25.66
N LEU A 436 11.56 10.12 25.42
CA LEU A 436 10.42 10.02 26.34
C LEU A 436 9.88 8.58 26.40
N GLU A 437 9.65 7.98 25.24
CA GLU A 437 9.07 6.66 25.14
C GLU A 437 10.01 5.56 25.69
N ARG A 438 11.32 5.64 25.39
CA ARG A 438 12.33 4.72 25.95
C ARG A 438 12.40 4.80 27.48
N ALA A 439 12.03 5.94 28.07
CA ALA A 439 11.93 6.12 29.51
C ALA A 439 10.57 5.71 30.10
N GLY A 440 9.64 5.18 29.28
CA GLY A 440 8.29 4.82 29.71
C GLY A 440 7.41 6.03 30.02
N ILE A 441 7.65 7.17 29.35
CA ILE A 441 6.91 8.41 29.51
C ILE A 441 6.04 8.63 28.28
N ASP A 442 4.74 8.63 28.49
CA ASP A 442 3.75 9.04 27.50
C ASP A 442 3.58 10.58 27.50
N HIS A 443 3.19 11.14 26.37
CA HIS A 443 3.03 12.58 26.17
C HIS A 443 1.95 12.89 25.13
N ASP A 444 1.50 14.14 25.12
CA ASP A 444 0.85 14.75 23.96
C ASP A 444 1.76 15.83 23.34
N THR A 445 1.61 16.07 22.04
CA THR A 445 2.32 17.09 21.27
C THR A 445 1.38 18.23 20.91
N PHE A 446 1.67 19.46 21.36
CA PHE A 446 0.83 20.64 21.11
C PHE A 446 1.62 21.81 20.52
N ASP A 447 0.95 22.67 19.76
CA ASP A 447 1.49 23.94 19.29
C ASP A 447 1.41 25.04 20.37
N GLU A 448 2.04 26.19 20.09
CA GLU A 448 2.03 27.31 21.03
C GLU A 448 0.62 27.88 21.25
N ALA A 449 -0.25 27.85 20.23
CA ALA A 449 -1.61 28.39 20.33
C ALA A 449 -2.49 27.56 21.29
N THR A 450 -2.40 26.23 21.21
CA THR A 450 -3.10 25.31 22.12
C THR A 450 -2.62 25.47 23.55
N ILE A 451 -1.30 25.58 23.76
CA ILE A 451 -0.74 25.83 25.11
C ILE A 451 -1.23 27.18 25.65
N ALA A 452 -1.19 28.25 24.86
CA ALA A 452 -1.63 29.58 25.29
C ALA A 452 -3.10 29.60 25.74
N ALA A 453 -3.96 28.84 25.05
CA ALA A 453 -5.38 28.69 25.35
C ALA A 453 -5.67 27.83 26.60
N GLY A 454 -4.68 27.06 27.08
CA GLY A 454 -4.81 26.23 28.29
C GLY A 454 -5.00 27.04 29.57
N GLU A 455 -5.45 26.36 30.63
CA GLU A 455 -5.70 26.96 31.95
C GLU A 455 -4.73 26.41 32.99
N VAL A 456 -4.11 27.29 33.79
CA VAL A 456 -3.21 26.88 34.88
C VAL A 456 -3.97 26.86 36.21
N SER A 457 -3.88 25.74 36.93
CA SER A 457 -4.42 25.64 38.28
C SER A 457 -3.65 24.60 39.10
N GLY A 458 -3.23 24.97 40.31
CA GLY A 458 -2.62 24.02 41.25
C GLY A 458 -1.31 23.36 40.78
N GLY A 459 -0.55 24.01 39.91
CA GLY A 459 0.66 23.45 39.30
C GLY A 459 0.39 22.47 38.16
N GLU A 460 -0.85 22.40 37.66
CA GLU A 460 -1.26 21.62 36.49
C GLU A 460 -1.71 22.57 35.36
N LEU A 461 -1.43 22.18 34.12
CA LEU A 461 -1.91 22.83 32.90
C LEU A 461 -3.08 22.01 32.35
N ARG A 462 -4.25 22.62 32.17
CA ARG A 462 -5.45 21.97 31.63
C ARG A 462 -5.65 22.38 30.16
N ILE A 463 -5.71 21.39 29.26
CA ILE A 463 -6.03 21.56 27.84
C ILE A 463 -7.12 20.55 27.51
N GLY A 464 -8.23 21.01 26.92
CA GLY A 464 -9.40 20.15 26.69
C GLY A 464 -9.89 19.51 28.00
N ALA A 465 -9.99 18.18 28.00
CA ALA A 465 -10.39 17.37 29.16
C ALA A 465 -9.20 16.85 30.00
N GLU A 466 -7.97 17.18 29.61
CA GLU A 466 -6.74 16.58 30.14
C GLU A 466 -5.91 17.58 30.95
N THR A 467 -5.06 17.07 31.83
CA THR A 467 -4.26 17.83 32.78
C THR A 467 -2.82 17.35 32.79
N TYR A 468 -1.88 18.27 32.65
CA TYR A 468 -0.45 17.99 32.50
C TYR A 468 0.35 18.61 33.64
N ARG A 469 1.43 17.94 34.04
CA ARG A 469 2.35 18.35 35.11
C ARG A 469 3.69 18.86 34.58
N ALA A 470 3.99 18.63 33.30
CA ALA A 470 5.19 19.14 32.67
C ALA A 470 4.99 19.56 31.21
N VAL A 471 5.80 20.51 30.75
CA VAL A 471 5.92 20.90 29.33
C VAL A 471 7.39 20.89 28.92
N VAL A 472 7.72 20.25 27.80
CA VAL A 472 9.07 20.14 27.24
C VAL A 472 9.18 20.98 25.97
N LEU A 473 10.22 21.81 25.88
CA LEU A 473 10.49 22.70 24.75
C LEU A 473 11.75 22.22 23.99
N PRO A 474 11.63 21.78 22.73
CA PRO A 474 12.76 21.27 21.93
C PRO A 474 13.55 22.40 21.24
N ASP A 475 14.64 22.85 21.86
CA ASP A 475 15.56 23.91 21.37
C ASP A 475 14.87 25.11 20.71
N VAL A 476 13.85 25.63 21.39
CA VAL A 476 12.98 26.70 20.88
C VAL A 476 13.63 28.07 21.02
N GLU A 477 13.84 28.72 19.88
CA GLU A 477 14.44 30.06 19.81
C GLU A 477 13.38 31.19 19.86
N LEU A 478 12.18 30.93 19.34
CA LEU A 478 11.07 31.88 19.30
C LEU A 478 9.76 31.22 19.75
N LEU A 479 9.04 31.90 20.65
CA LEU A 479 7.71 31.52 21.14
C LEU A 479 6.69 32.63 20.87
N LEU A 480 5.42 32.25 20.72
CA LEU A 480 4.32 33.21 20.82
C LEU A 480 4.32 33.85 22.22
N PRO A 481 4.18 35.19 22.33
CA PRO A 481 4.17 35.86 23.64
C PRO A 481 3.12 35.32 24.61
N ALA A 482 1.93 34.94 24.09
CA ALA A 482 0.87 34.36 24.90
C ALA A 482 1.24 32.98 25.46
N ALA A 483 1.92 32.14 24.68
CA ALA A 483 2.40 30.83 25.12
C ALA A 483 3.53 30.98 26.14
N ALA A 484 4.50 31.87 25.89
CA ALA A 484 5.58 32.16 26.85
C ALA A 484 5.03 32.65 28.20
N ALA A 485 4.03 33.54 28.18
CA ALA A 485 3.36 34.02 29.38
C ALA A 485 2.64 32.88 30.13
N ARG A 486 1.93 32.01 29.40
CA ARG A 486 1.24 30.85 29.99
C ARG A 486 2.21 29.85 30.60
N LEU A 487 3.34 29.59 29.95
CA LEU A 487 4.37 28.68 30.45
C LEU A 487 5.06 29.24 31.71
N ALA A 488 5.31 30.55 31.75
CA ALA A 488 5.84 31.20 32.95
C ALA A 488 4.83 31.17 34.11
N GLU A 489 3.54 31.39 33.83
CA GLU A 489 2.45 31.22 34.81
C GLU A 489 2.41 29.78 35.34
N PHE A 490 2.50 28.79 34.46
CA PHE A 490 2.53 27.37 34.80
C PHE A 490 3.73 27.01 35.68
N ALA A 491 4.93 27.45 35.32
CA ALA A 491 6.13 27.25 36.13
C ALA A 491 6.01 27.91 37.50
N ALA A 492 5.49 29.14 37.57
CA ALA A 492 5.28 29.86 38.83
C ALA A 492 4.24 29.18 39.74
N ALA A 493 3.26 28.48 39.16
CA ALA A 493 2.26 27.70 39.89
C ALA A 493 2.79 26.34 40.39
N GLY A 494 4.03 25.96 40.07
CA GLY A 494 4.68 24.72 40.48
C GLY A 494 4.71 23.62 39.42
N GLY A 495 4.26 23.91 38.20
CA GLY A 495 4.42 23.05 37.04
C GLY A 495 5.88 22.95 36.59
N THR A 496 6.24 21.88 35.88
CA THR A 496 7.62 21.68 35.40
C THR A 496 7.75 22.11 33.94
N VAL A 497 8.55 23.12 33.63
CA VAL A 497 8.89 23.48 32.24
C VAL A 497 10.35 23.11 31.99
N VAL A 498 10.60 22.27 30.99
CA VAL A 498 11.96 21.81 30.63
C VAL A 498 12.31 22.32 29.24
N CYS A 499 13.42 23.03 29.11
CA CYS A 499 13.93 23.51 27.83
C CYS A 499 15.20 22.76 27.47
N VAL A 500 15.27 22.20 26.27
CA VAL A 500 16.50 21.60 25.71
C VAL A 500 17.31 22.70 25.02
N GLY A 501 18.57 22.89 25.39
CA GLY A 501 19.42 23.90 24.76
C GLY A 501 19.07 25.33 25.18
N SER A 502 18.32 26.05 24.35
CA SER A 502 17.87 27.42 24.61
C SER A 502 16.66 27.48 25.57
N CYS A 503 16.56 28.56 26.37
CA CYS A 503 15.51 28.69 27.40
C CYS A 503 14.83 30.06 27.35
N PRO A 504 13.71 30.21 26.60
CA PRO A 504 12.99 31.47 26.48
C PRO A 504 11.93 31.72 27.58
N VAL A 505 11.80 30.82 28.56
CA VAL A 505 10.75 30.87 29.60
C VAL A 505 11.36 31.09 30.99
N GLU A 506 10.81 32.04 31.74
CA GLU A 506 11.21 32.29 33.13
C GLU A 506 10.74 31.14 34.06
N GLY A 507 11.62 30.68 34.93
CA GLY A 507 11.31 29.58 35.87
C GLY A 507 11.45 28.16 35.30
N ALA A 508 11.83 28.03 34.03
CA ALA A 508 12.08 26.73 33.40
C ALA A 508 13.45 26.14 33.76
N VAL A 509 13.55 24.80 33.69
CA VAL A 509 14.78 24.04 33.85
C VAL A 509 15.42 23.82 32.49
N THR A 510 16.70 24.16 32.32
CA THR A 510 17.43 23.95 31.07
C THR A 510 18.28 22.68 31.14
N VAL A 511 18.17 21.84 30.11
CA VAL A 511 19.02 20.65 29.90
C VAL A 511 19.83 20.78 28.62
N ARG A 512 20.89 19.96 28.47
CA ARG A 512 21.80 20.07 27.31
C ARG A 512 21.34 19.26 26.12
N SER A 513 20.73 18.10 26.35
CA SER A 513 20.29 17.20 25.29
C SER A 513 18.89 16.65 25.58
N PRO A 514 18.18 16.16 24.55
CA PRO A 514 16.94 15.41 24.70
C PRO A 514 17.00 14.25 25.71
N GLU A 515 18.14 13.54 25.77
CA GLU A 515 18.33 12.37 26.65
C GLU A 515 18.32 12.73 28.15
N ASP A 516 18.58 13.99 28.49
CA ASP A 516 18.58 14.46 29.88
C ASP A 516 17.14 14.76 30.39
N VAL A 517 16.16 14.92 29.48
CA VAL A 517 14.79 15.33 29.82
C VAL A 517 14.08 14.35 30.77
N PRO A 518 14.08 13.03 30.54
CA PRO A 518 13.34 12.09 31.39
C PRO A 518 13.72 12.14 32.87
N ALA A 519 14.97 12.50 33.20
CA ALA A 519 15.44 12.59 34.57
C ALA A 519 14.87 13.79 35.36
N ILE A 520 14.37 14.80 34.65
CA ILE A 520 13.80 16.04 35.23
C ILE A 520 12.28 15.93 35.39
N LEU A 521 11.63 15.16 34.54
CA LEU A 521 10.18 15.03 34.50
C LEU A 521 9.61 14.41 35.80
N PRO A 522 8.37 14.79 36.17
CA PRO A 522 7.71 14.19 37.33
C PRO A 522 7.56 12.68 37.11
N LYS A 523 7.71 11.90 38.19
CA LYS A 523 7.48 10.45 38.11
C LYS A 523 6.02 10.18 37.68
N SER A 524 5.87 9.34 36.66
CA SER A 524 4.57 8.87 36.17
C SER A 524 3.81 8.14 37.27
N ARG A 525 2.48 8.32 37.29
CA ARG A 525 1.59 7.64 38.25
C ARG A 525 1.55 6.13 38.01
N ILE A 526 1.58 5.73 36.74
CA ILE A 526 1.71 4.35 36.28
C ILE A 526 3.09 4.18 35.64
N ARG A 527 3.73 3.04 35.87
CA ARG A 527 5.00 2.66 35.23
C ARG A 527 4.89 1.24 34.69
N SER A 528 5.51 1.00 33.54
CA SER A 528 5.53 -0.29 32.87
C SER A 528 6.90 -0.54 32.25
N ASP A 529 7.34 -1.80 32.21
CA ASP A 529 8.55 -2.23 31.49
C ASP A 529 8.30 -2.60 30.02
N VAL A 530 7.07 -2.42 29.55
CA VAL A 530 6.64 -2.47 28.15
C VAL A 530 5.98 -1.14 27.76
N PRO A 531 6.00 -0.76 26.47
CA PRO A 531 5.26 0.40 25.98
C PRO A 531 3.76 0.30 26.29
N PHE A 532 3.13 1.45 26.56
CA PHE A 532 1.74 1.51 26.95
C PHE A 532 1.05 2.81 26.54
N LEU A 533 -0.29 2.79 26.57
CA LEU A 533 -1.17 3.98 26.51
C LEU A 533 -2.16 3.89 27.68
N LEU A 534 -2.31 4.97 28.44
CA LEU A 534 -3.22 5.02 29.58
C LEU A 534 -4.45 5.88 29.29
N ARG A 535 -5.65 5.32 29.57
CA ARG A 535 -6.91 6.07 29.56
C ARG A 535 -7.63 5.95 30.90
N ARG A 536 -8.42 6.97 31.22
CA ARG A 536 -9.29 7.03 32.41
C ARG A 536 -10.75 7.08 31.99
N HIS A 537 -11.56 6.17 32.53
CA HIS A 537 -13.00 6.10 32.30
C HIS A 537 -13.74 6.06 33.65
N GLY A 538 -14.21 7.23 34.10
CA GLY A 538 -14.74 7.39 35.45
C GLY A 538 -13.65 7.16 36.51
N ASP A 539 -13.89 6.22 37.42
CA ASP A 539 -12.94 5.80 38.47
C ASP A 539 -12.06 4.61 38.04
N ARG A 540 -12.21 4.15 36.79
CA ARG A 540 -11.40 3.06 36.21
C ARG A 540 -10.33 3.57 35.29
N HIS A 541 -9.30 2.75 35.14
CA HIS A 541 -8.22 2.97 34.19
C HIS A 541 -8.17 1.80 33.21
N VAL A 542 -7.87 2.13 31.96
CA VAL A 542 -7.58 1.17 30.90
C VAL A 542 -6.15 1.41 30.45
N LEU A 543 -5.33 0.39 30.56
CA LEU A 543 -3.94 0.41 30.14
C LEU A 543 -3.76 -0.54 28.96
N LEU A 544 -3.49 0.01 27.78
CA LEU A 544 -3.02 -0.76 26.63
C LEU A 544 -1.57 -1.15 26.87
N LEU A 545 -1.23 -2.42 26.77
CA LEU A 545 0.13 -2.93 26.89
C LEU A 545 0.51 -3.61 25.58
N THR A 546 1.70 -3.31 25.06
CA THR A 546 2.20 -3.90 23.81
C THR A 546 3.53 -4.62 24.05
N ALA A 547 3.64 -5.87 23.60
CA ALA A 547 4.89 -6.63 23.60
C ALA A 547 5.80 -6.29 22.40
N HIS A 548 5.35 -5.42 21.49
CA HIS A 548 6.21 -4.85 20.45
C HIS A 548 7.24 -3.93 21.13
N ASP A 549 8.46 -4.43 21.32
CA ASP A 549 9.59 -3.75 21.97
C ASP A 549 10.95 -4.30 21.49
N GLU A 550 12.05 -3.86 22.09
CA GLU A 550 13.40 -4.33 21.70
C GLU A 550 13.61 -5.85 21.88
N ARG A 551 12.68 -6.56 22.53
CA ARG A 551 12.76 -7.99 22.86
C ARG A 551 11.80 -8.86 22.05
N SER A 552 10.69 -8.30 21.58
CA SER A 552 9.66 -9.03 20.82
C SER A 552 8.89 -8.14 19.84
N GLY A 553 8.19 -8.76 18.89
CA GLY A 553 7.58 -8.11 17.75
C GLY A 553 8.53 -8.07 16.56
N THR A 554 8.14 -7.30 15.55
CA THR A 554 8.94 -7.05 14.35
C THR A 554 10.07 -6.09 14.70
N ARG A 555 11.32 -6.49 14.38
CA ARG A 555 12.46 -5.60 14.60
C ARG A 555 12.39 -4.40 13.66
N ALA A 556 12.59 -3.21 14.22
CA ALA A 556 12.71 -1.96 13.49
C ALA A 556 14.14 -1.37 13.64
N PRO A 557 14.65 -0.66 12.62
CA PRO A 557 14.05 -0.49 11.29
C PRO A 557 14.04 -1.81 10.50
N ILE A 558 13.02 -2.00 9.68
CA ILE A 558 12.84 -3.14 8.76
C ILE A 558 13.76 -2.98 7.54
N VAL A 559 13.95 -1.75 7.05
CA VAL A 559 14.86 -1.42 5.94
C VAL A 559 15.79 -0.29 6.36
N ASP A 560 17.01 -0.31 5.82
CA ASP A 560 18.03 0.72 6.05
C ASP A 560 18.12 1.61 4.81
N LEU A 561 17.38 2.71 4.86
CA LEU A 561 17.31 3.67 3.77
C LEU A 561 17.81 5.03 4.30
N ASP A 562 18.34 5.89 3.42
CA ASP A 562 18.80 7.23 3.78
C ASP A 562 17.66 8.24 4.00
N ARG A 563 17.34 8.53 5.27
CA ARG A 563 16.19 9.36 5.67
C ARG A 563 16.19 10.78 5.10
N GLU A 564 17.35 11.40 4.87
CA GLU A 564 17.45 12.77 4.37
C GLU A 564 17.13 12.87 2.87
N GLY A 565 17.16 11.74 2.14
CA GLY A 565 16.98 11.71 0.70
C GLY A 565 15.53 11.76 0.22
N TRP A 566 14.58 11.11 0.91
CA TRP A 566 13.31 10.77 0.24
C TRP A 566 12.30 11.90 0.21
N THR A 567 12.33 12.80 1.20
CA THR A 567 11.43 13.95 1.25
C THR A 567 11.69 14.95 0.12
N ASP A 568 12.93 15.01 -0.37
CA ASP A 568 13.35 15.97 -1.41
C ASP A 568 13.66 15.30 -2.76
N GLN A 569 14.07 14.02 -2.79
CA GLN A 569 14.44 13.28 -4.01
C GLN A 569 13.43 12.19 -4.41
N GLY A 570 12.39 11.97 -3.59
CA GLY A 570 11.40 10.91 -3.78
C GLY A 570 11.80 9.58 -3.09
N PHE A 571 10.80 8.75 -2.78
CA PHE A 571 11.01 7.48 -2.10
C PHE A 571 11.70 6.45 -3.01
N PRO A 572 12.79 5.78 -2.58
CA PRO A 572 13.57 4.87 -3.40
C PRO A 572 12.91 3.48 -3.47
N TRP A 573 11.77 3.38 -4.16
CA TRP A 573 10.96 2.15 -4.26
C TRP A 573 11.74 0.92 -4.71
N GLU A 574 12.65 1.06 -5.68
CA GLU A 574 13.47 -0.07 -6.15
C GLU A 574 14.34 -0.63 -5.04
N GLU A 575 15.02 0.25 -4.28
CA GLU A 575 15.90 -0.15 -3.18
C GLU A 575 15.11 -0.73 -2.00
N TYR A 576 13.97 -0.13 -1.67
CA TYR A 576 13.03 -0.65 -0.66
C TYR A 576 12.60 -2.09 -0.98
N TRP A 577 12.10 -2.33 -2.19
CA TRP A 577 11.67 -3.68 -2.59
C TRP A 577 12.85 -4.64 -2.69
N ARG A 578 14.03 -4.18 -3.12
CA ARG A 578 15.25 -4.99 -3.16
C ARG A 578 15.65 -5.46 -1.76
N GLN A 579 15.69 -4.57 -0.77
CA GLN A 579 16.03 -4.93 0.62
C GLN A 579 14.98 -5.88 1.20
N LEU A 580 13.68 -5.58 1.10
CA LEU A 580 12.64 -6.49 1.61
C LEU A 580 12.72 -7.88 0.96
N ARG A 581 12.97 -7.95 -0.34
CA ARG A 581 13.04 -9.23 -1.05
C ARG A 581 14.31 -10.02 -0.75
N ALA A 582 15.43 -9.34 -0.52
CA ALA A 582 16.71 -9.98 -0.23
C ALA A 582 16.86 -10.34 1.25
N ASP A 583 16.53 -9.40 2.14
CA ASP A 583 16.85 -9.42 3.56
C ASP A 583 15.63 -9.79 4.42
N GLY A 584 14.42 -9.45 3.97
CA GLY A 584 13.17 -9.73 4.68
C GLY A 584 12.99 -8.88 5.94
N TYR A 585 12.28 -9.42 6.92
CA TYR A 585 12.16 -8.83 8.26
C TYR A 585 12.21 -9.92 9.33
N GLU A 586 12.68 -9.55 10.52
CA GLU A 586 12.73 -10.46 11.67
C GLU A 586 11.54 -10.21 12.60
N PHE A 587 10.64 -11.18 12.70
CA PHE A 587 9.56 -11.20 13.68
C PHE A 587 9.91 -12.14 14.83
N VAL A 588 9.91 -11.61 16.05
CA VAL A 588 10.13 -12.38 17.28
C VAL A 588 8.80 -12.50 18.02
N SER A 589 8.23 -13.71 18.08
CA SER A 589 6.94 -13.90 18.74
C SER A 589 6.98 -13.39 20.20
N PRO A 590 5.97 -12.62 20.66
CA PRO A 590 5.90 -12.13 22.04
C PRO A 590 5.90 -13.26 23.06
N SER A 591 5.45 -14.47 22.69
CA SER A 591 5.55 -15.68 23.52
C SER A 591 5.08 -15.45 24.97
N ASP A 592 5.66 -16.13 25.95
CA ASP A 592 5.40 -15.95 27.38
C ASP A 592 5.95 -14.60 27.94
N ARG A 593 5.98 -13.51 27.16
CA ARG A 593 6.36 -12.16 27.63
C ARG A 593 5.46 -11.78 28.80
N VAL A 594 6.07 -11.22 29.84
CA VAL A 594 5.39 -10.72 31.04
C VAL A 594 5.69 -9.24 31.18
N ALA A 595 4.66 -8.41 31.20
CA ALA A 595 4.75 -6.99 31.55
C ALA A 595 4.65 -6.80 33.06
N ARG A 596 5.48 -5.92 33.62
CA ARG A 596 5.42 -5.50 35.03
C ARG A 596 4.89 -4.08 35.12
N VAL A 597 3.71 -3.93 35.72
CA VAL A 597 3.03 -2.65 35.86
C VAL A 597 2.99 -2.26 37.33
N ALA A 598 3.39 -1.03 37.65
CA ALA A 598 3.36 -0.46 38.99
C ALA A 598 2.44 0.77 39.06
N GLY A 599 1.87 1.02 40.24
CA GLY A 599 0.92 2.12 40.48
C GLY A 599 -0.55 1.73 40.31
N VAL A 600 -0.83 0.43 40.19
CA VAL A 600 -2.19 -0.11 40.05
C VAL A 600 -2.91 -0.02 41.40
N THR A 601 -4.18 0.40 41.36
CA THR A 601 -5.03 0.54 42.56
C THR A 601 -6.34 -0.22 42.39
N GLY A 602 -6.91 -0.70 43.49
CA GLY A 602 -8.15 -1.49 43.48
C GLY A 602 -7.94 -2.90 42.92
N ARG A 603 -8.98 -3.46 42.31
CA ARG A 603 -8.94 -4.75 41.60
C ARG A 603 -8.40 -4.53 40.18
N ALA A 604 -7.77 -5.55 39.61
CA ALA A 604 -7.25 -5.49 38.25
C ALA A 604 -7.66 -6.73 37.44
N GLN A 605 -7.94 -6.53 36.17
CA GLN A 605 -8.31 -7.57 35.22
C GLN A 605 -7.54 -7.41 33.91
N GLN A 606 -7.09 -8.53 33.37
CA GLN A 606 -6.64 -8.63 31.99
C GLN A 606 -7.83 -8.93 31.09
N TRP A 607 -8.03 -8.09 30.07
CA TRP A 607 -9.10 -8.21 29.09
C TRP A 607 -8.50 -8.64 27.75
N ASN A 608 -8.92 -9.80 27.24
CA ASN A 608 -8.40 -10.39 26.02
C ASN A 608 -9.15 -9.87 24.78
N PRO A 609 -8.50 -9.10 23.88
CA PRO A 609 -9.17 -8.54 22.71
C PRO A 609 -9.69 -9.58 21.72
N ARG A 610 -9.04 -10.74 21.54
CA ARG A 610 -9.49 -11.78 20.60
C ARG A 610 -10.72 -12.51 21.12
N THR A 611 -10.64 -13.04 22.35
CA THR A 611 -11.68 -13.91 22.90
C THR A 611 -12.81 -13.14 23.58
N GLY A 612 -12.56 -11.90 24.02
CA GLY A 612 -13.48 -11.13 24.86
C GLY A 612 -13.51 -11.59 26.33
N GLU A 613 -12.64 -12.52 26.70
CA GLU A 613 -12.53 -13.03 28.06
C GLU A 613 -11.88 -12.02 29.00
N ARG A 614 -12.23 -12.13 30.28
CA ARG A 614 -11.68 -11.30 31.35
C ARG A 614 -11.16 -12.19 32.45
N THR A 615 -9.93 -11.93 32.86
CA THR A 615 -9.21 -12.71 33.87
C THR A 615 -8.80 -11.78 35.00
N ASP A 616 -9.10 -12.14 36.25
CA ASP A 616 -8.58 -11.41 37.40
C ASP A 616 -7.07 -11.63 37.54
N VAL A 617 -6.33 -10.54 37.77
CA VAL A 617 -4.88 -10.57 37.98
C VAL A 617 -4.55 -10.06 39.39
N PRO A 618 -3.64 -10.72 40.13
CA PRO A 618 -3.32 -10.33 41.49
C PRO A 618 -2.57 -8.99 41.51
N VAL A 619 -3.02 -8.08 42.38
CA VAL A 619 -2.33 -6.83 42.70
C VAL A 619 -1.58 -7.01 44.02
N VAL A 620 -0.25 -6.92 44.00
CA VAL A 620 0.61 -7.07 45.17
C VAL A 620 1.40 -5.78 45.35
N ASP A 621 1.20 -5.08 46.47
CA ASP A 621 1.86 -3.79 46.77
C ASP A 621 1.72 -2.73 45.65
N GLY A 622 0.61 -2.77 44.91
CA GLY A 622 0.34 -1.87 43.78
C GLY A 622 1.04 -2.25 42.48
N GLU A 623 1.61 -3.47 42.41
CA GLU A 623 2.25 -4.05 41.24
C GLU A 623 1.44 -5.23 40.68
N VAL A 624 1.49 -5.41 39.36
CA VAL A 624 0.81 -6.48 38.62
C VAL A 624 1.77 -7.04 37.56
N GLU A 625 1.79 -8.36 37.44
CA GLU A 625 2.42 -9.06 36.31
C GLU A 625 1.34 -9.48 35.31
N VAL A 626 1.45 -9.03 34.06
CA VAL A 626 0.52 -9.32 32.97
C VAL A 626 1.22 -10.17 31.93
N VAL A 627 0.71 -11.37 31.67
CA VAL A 627 1.28 -12.31 30.69
C VAL A 627 0.60 -12.11 29.34
N PHE A 628 1.36 -11.99 28.26
CA PHE A 628 0.84 -11.92 26.89
C PHE A 628 0.38 -13.30 26.40
N THR A 629 -0.72 -13.80 26.95
CA THR A 629 -1.25 -15.14 26.68
C THR A 629 -1.96 -15.28 25.34
N ASP A 630 -2.16 -14.18 24.60
CA ASP A 630 -2.94 -14.18 23.37
C ASP A 630 -2.60 -13.01 22.42
N GLY A 631 -1.37 -13.03 21.90
CA GLY A 631 -0.87 -12.02 20.96
C GLY A 631 -0.08 -10.88 21.61
N PRO A 632 0.49 -9.98 20.79
CA PRO A 632 1.36 -8.89 21.21
C PRO A 632 0.65 -7.74 21.93
N ILE A 633 -0.69 -7.72 22.00
CA ILE A 633 -1.46 -6.60 22.56
C ILE A 633 -2.43 -7.11 23.61
N THR A 634 -2.48 -6.47 24.77
CA THR A 634 -3.45 -6.78 25.82
C THR A 634 -3.92 -5.53 26.56
N LEU A 635 -5.08 -5.63 27.23
CA LEU A 635 -5.64 -4.56 28.03
C LEU A 635 -5.59 -4.95 29.51
N LEU A 636 -5.02 -4.10 30.35
CA LEU A 636 -5.14 -4.16 31.80
C LEU A 636 -6.16 -3.10 32.26
N VAL A 637 -7.27 -3.55 32.83
CA VAL A 637 -8.33 -2.68 33.35
C VAL A 637 -8.33 -2.77 34.88
N PHE A 638 -8.28 -1.63 35.56
CA PHE A 638 -8.22 -1.60 37.02
C PHE A 638 -9.08 -0.50 37.66
N GLY A 639 -9.57 -0.79 38.86
CA GLY A 639 -10.48 0.02 39.65
C GLY A 639 -11.23 -0.83 40.69
N ASP A 640 -12.03 -0.20 41.56
CA ASP A 640 -12.71 -0.91 42.65
C ASP A 640 -13.92 -1.75 42.17
N ASP A 641 -14.68 -1.21 41.21
CA ASP A 641 -15.89 -1.83 40.68
C ASP A 641 -15.61 -2.44 39.31
N LEU A 642 -15.09 -3.67 39.26
CA LEU A 642 -14.89 -4.42 37.99
C LEU A 642 -15.93 -5.53 37.83
N PRO A 643 -16.32 -5.88 36.59
CA PRO A 643 -17.23 -6.99 36.35
C PRO A 643 -16.67 -8.33 36.83
N GLU A 644 -17.51 -9.37 36.88
CA GLU A 644 -17.02 -10.73 37.14
C GLU A 644 -16.06 -11.19 36.03
N ALA A 645 -14.99 -11.87 36.43
CA ALA A 645 -14.10 -12.54 35.50
C ALA A 645 -14.84 -13.70 34.82
N THR A 646 -14.60 -13.91 33.53
CA THR A 646 -15.22 -15.00 32.76
C THR A 646 -14.28 -16.16 32.51
N HIS A 647 -12.99 -15.96 32.78
CA HIS A 647 -11.96 -16.95 32.55
C HIS A 647 -11.05 -17.02 33.77
N VAL A 648 -10.72 -18.25 34.16
CA VAL A 648 -9.75 -18.55 35.21
C VAL A 648 -8.52 -19.16 34.54
N PRO A 649 -7.29 -18.72 34.83
CA PRO A 649 -6.08 -19.32 34.25
C PRO A 649 -5.91 -20.78 34.66
N PRO A 650 -5.30 -21.63 33.82
CA PRO A 650 -5.00 -23.00 34.20
C PRO A 650 -4.04 -23.04 35.40
N GLY A 651 -4.22 -24.05 36.25
CA GLY A 651 -3.33 -24.29 37.39
C GLY A 651 -1.91 -24.70 36.96
N PRO A 652 -1.06 -25.14 37.90
CA PRO A 652 0.28 -25.62 37.58
C PRO A 652 0.26 -26.79 36.60
N VAL A 653 1.28 -26.86 35.75
CA VAL A 653 1.48 -27.98 34.83
C VAL A 653 1.81 -29.25 35.62
N ILE A 654 1.03 -30.30 35.42
CA ILE A 654 1.26 -31.65 35.96
C ILE A 654 2.22 -32.42 35.06
N ARG A 655 1.93 -32.45 33.75
CA ARG A 655 2.74 -33.15 32.74
C ARG A 655 2.46 -32.62 31.33
N SER A 656 3.41 -32.85 30.43
CA SER A 656 3.28 -32.57 29.00
C SER A 656 3.48 -33.83 28.17
N VAL A 657 2.63 -34.05 27.16
CA VAL A 657 2.66 -35.21 26.26
C VAL A 657 2.83 -34.71 24.82
N TYR A 658 3.91 -35.11 24.15
CA TYR A 658 4.16 -34.76 22.75
C TYR A 658 3.36 -35.65 21.80
N LEU A 659 2.84 -35.07 20.71
CA LEU A 659 2.05 -35.76 19.72
C LEU A 659 2.84 -35.99 18.43
N ASP A 660 2.82 -37.24 17.94
CA ASP A 660 3.46 -37.69 16.72
C ASP A 660 2.45 -38.38 15.77
N GLY A 661 2.93 -39.15 14.78
CA GLY A 661 2.06 -39.96 13.92
C GLY A 661 1.16 -39.17 12.96
N TRP A 662 1.59 -37.96 12.58
CA TRP A 662 0.79 -37.04 11.77
C TRP A 662 0.55 -37.54 10.36
N ARG A 663 -0.69 -37.33 9.88
CA ARG A 663 -1.06 -37.40 8.47
C ARG A 663 -1.55 -36.04 8.02
N ALA A 664 -1.33 -35.68 6.76
CA ALA A 664 -1.81 -34.41 6.25
C ALA A 664 -2.29 -34.46 4.80
N ARG A 665 -3.13 -33.48 4.46
CA ARG A 665 -3.65 -33.23 3.11
C ARG A 665 -3.64 -31.73 2.83
N ALA A 666 -3.07 -31.36 1.68
CA ALA A 666 -3.05 -30.00 1.19
C ALA A 666 -4.23 -29.72 0.24
N GLU A 667 -4.84 -28.54 0.36
CA GLU A 667 -5.99 -28.11 -0.45
C GLU A 667 -5.83 -26.63 -0.82
N SER A 668 -6.01 -26.29 -2.09
CA SER A 668 -6.05 -24.90 -2.55
C SER A 668 -7.38 -24.24 -2.17
N THR A 669 -7.34 -22.95 -1.81
CA THR A 669 -8.54 -22.14 -1.54
C THR A 669 -8.66 -20.95 -2.50
N LEU A 670 -7.87 -20.93 -3.56
CA LEU A 670 -7.77 -19.84 -4.53
C LEU A 670 -9.00 -19.76 -5.44
N ASP A 671 -10.05 -19.07 -5.00
CA ASP A 671 -11.26 -18.86 -5.79
C ASP A 671 -11.08 -17.79 -6.88
N ASN A 672 -11.05 -18.22 -8.13
CA ASN A 672 -10.86 -17.38 -9.30
C ASN A 672 -12.16 -17.16 -10.11
N ARG A 673 -13.35 -17.28 -9.50
CA ARG A 673 -14.64 -17.09 -10.22
C ARG A 673 -14.78 -15.73 -10.92
N HIS A 674 -14.09 -14.70 -10.41
CA HIS A 674 -14.12 -13.34 -10.96
C HIS A 674 -12.86 -12.99 -11.76
N GLY A 675 -11.93 -13.95 -11.96
CA GLY A 675 -10.69 -13.74 -12.70
C GLY A 675 -9.65 -12.88 -11.98
N ASP A 676 -9.69 -12.83 -10.64
CA ASP A 676 -8.85 -11.99 -9.79
C ASP A 676 -7.42 -12.53 -9.56
N LEU A 677 -7.16 -13.79 -9.90
CA LEU A 677 -5.86 -14.44 -9.73
C LEU A 677 -5.14 -14.61 -11.09
N ALA A 678 -3.93 -15.18 -11.10
CA ALA A 678 -3.21 -15.40 -12.34
C ALA A 678 -4.03 -16.33 -13.27
N ALA A 679 -4.10 -15.98 -14.56
CA ALA A 679 -4.99 -16.53 -15.57
C ALA A 679 -6.50 -16.27 -15.32
N PRO A 680 -7.02 -15.06 -15.59
CA PRO A 680 -8.42 -14.68 -15.39
C PRO A 680 -9.45 -15.59 -16.08
N ALA A 681 -9.06 -16.24 -17.18
CA ALA A 681 -9.91 -17.18 -17.91
C ALA A 681 -10.15 -18.51 -17.17
N ARG A 682 -9.33 -18.85 -16.16
CA ARG A 682 -9.48 -20.07 -15.36
C ARG A 682 -10.48 -19.86 -14.23
N THR A 683 -11.74 -20.19 -14.46
CA THR A 683 -12.80 -20.03 -13.44
C THR A 683 -12.79 -21.16 -12.40
N GLY A 684 -13.20 -20.85 -11.16
CA GLY A 684 -13.29 -21.81 -10.05
C GLY A 684 -12.08 -21.79 -9.12
N VAL A 685 -11.91 -22.84 -8.31
CA VAL A 685 -10.77 -22.95 -7.40
C VAL A 685 -9.54 -23.42 -8.17
N LEU A 686 -8.46 -22.63 -8.16
CA LEU A 686 -7.21 -22.98 -8.84
C LEU A 686 -6.56 -24.21 -8.19
N PRO A 687 -5.94 -25.11 -8.98
CA PRO A 687 -5.29 -26.31 -8.45
C PRO A 687 -4.03 -25.96 -7.66
N LEU A 688 -3.50 -26.95 -6.93
CA LEU A 688 -2.12 -26.86 -6.43
C LEU A 688 -1.17 -26.96 -7.63
N GLU A 689 -0.14 -26.12 -7.65
CA GLU A 689 0.81 -26.07 -8.77
C GLU A 689 2.26 -26.17 -8.28
N VAL A 690 3.13 -26.75 -9.12
CA VAL A 690 4.59 -26.72 -8.95
C VAL A 690 5.20 -25.94 -10.11
N TRP A 691 5.89 -24.86 -9.77
CA TRP A 691 6.52 -23.96 -10.73
C TRP A 691 8.04 -24.12 -10.78
N ARG A 692 8.68 -24.40 -9.64
CA ARG A 692 10.14 -24.55 -9.54
C ARG A 692 10.60 -25.98 -9.79
N LEU A 693 11.59 -26.14 -10.66
CA LEU A 693 12.07 -27.42 -11.17
C LEU A 693 13.61 -27.46 -11.07
N GLY A 694 14.12 -27.39 -9.84
CA GLY A 694 15.52 -27.07 -9.57
C GLY A 694 15.77 -25.57 -9.75
N ASP A 695 16.76 -25.22 -10.56
CA ASP A 695 17.09 -23.82 -10.88
C ASP A 695 16.16 -23.22 -11.97
N GLU A 696 15.32 -24.05 -12.59
CA GLU A 696 14.40 -23.67 -13.64
C GLU A 696 13.02 -23.27 -13.09
N LEU A 697 12.35 -22.33 -13.78
CA LEU A 697 10.97 -21.92 -13.49
C LEU A 697 10.07 -22.24 -14.69
N ALA A 698 8.99 -22.99 -14.45
CA ALA A 698 8.04 -23.38 -15.50
C ALA A 698 7.56 -22.16 -16.31
N GLY A 699 7.60 -22.28 -17.64
CA GLY A 699 7.24 -21.22 -18.57
C GLY A 699 8.38 -20.27 -18.96
N TYR A 700 9.55 -20.33 -18.32
CA TYR A 700 10.71 -19.46 -18.60
C TYR A 700 11.87 -20.23 -19.22
N GLY A 701 12.50 -19.67 -20.25
CA GLY A 701 13.62 -20.33 -20.92
C GLY A 701 14.51 -19.37 -21.70
N VAL A 702 15.68 -19.87 -22.12
CA VAL A 702 16.64 -19.13 -22.93
C VAL A 702 16.20 -19.13 -24.39
N PHE A 703 15.80 -17.97 -24.90
CA PHE A 703 15.29 -17.83 -26.27
C PHE A 703 16.19 -16.94 -27.17
N ALA A 704 17.10 -16.16 -26.60
CA ALA A 704 18.12 -15.43 -27.34
C ALA A 704 19.43 -15.32 -26.55
N GLN A 705 20.47 -14.81 -27.20
CA GLN A 705 21.64 -14.26 -26.51
C GLN A 705 21.59 -12.73 -26.62
N ALA A 706 21.82 -12.04 -25.51
CA ALA A 706 21.99 -10.59 -25.46
C ALA A 706 23.47 -10.26 -25.29
N ARG A 707 23.96 -9.23 -25.96
CA ARG A 707 25.31 -8.69 -25.87
C ARG A 707 25.28 -7.43 -25.03
N ASP A 708 26.16 -7.37 -24.04
CA ASP A 708 26.52 -6.17 -23.28
C ASP A 708 28.01 -5.85 -23.50
N ALA A 709 28.57 -4.95 -22.67
CA ALA A 709 29.98 -4.60 -22.70
C ALA A 709 30.92 -5.79 -22.35
N ASP A 710 30.44 -6.75 -21.56
CA ASP A 710 31.21 -7.89 -21.03
C ASP A 710 31.11 -9.14 -21.93
N GLY A 711 30.11 -9.20 -22.81
CA GLY A 711 30.00 -10.21 -23.86
C GLY A 711 28.58 -10.66 -24.13
N TRP A 712 28.44 -11.87 -24.70
CA TRP A 712 27.12 -12.48 -24.94
C TRP A 712 26.68 -13.29 -23.72
N ARG A 713 25.50 -12.98 -23.20
CA ARG A 713 24.81 -13.70 -22.12
C ARG A 713 23.48 -14.27 -22.60
N PRO A 714 22.97 -15.35 -21.97
CA PRO A 714 21.60 -15.81 -22.22
C PRO A 714 20.56 -14.72 -21.88
N ALA A 715 19.54 -14.59 -22.72
CA ALA A 715 18.34 -13.82 -22.45
C ALA A 715 17.20 -14.79 -22.14
N VAL A 716 16.66 -14.70 -20.92
CA VAL A 716 15.64 -15.60 -20.38
C VAL A 716 14.33 -14.86 -20.25
N TRP A 717 13.26 -15.41 -20.83
CA TRP A 717 11.90 -14.87 -20.69
C TRP A 717 10.86 -15.99 -20.86
N SER A 718 9.59 -15.66 -20.63
CA SER A 718 8.45 -16.51 -20.93
C SER A 718 7.70 -16.00 -22.15
N LEU A 719 7.30 -16.90 -23.06
CA LEU A 719 6.48 -16.56 -24.23
C LEU A 719 5.06 -16.08 -23.89
N SER A 720 4.67 -16.15 -22.62
CA SER A 720 3.38 -15.67 -22.13
C SER A 720 3.48 -14.66 -20.99
N ARG A 721 4.62 -14.54 -20.31
CA ARG A 721 4.77 -13.73 -19.09
C ARG A 721 5.93 -12.73 -19.11
N GLY A 722 6.68 -12.63 -20.20
CA GLY A 722 7.79 -11.66 -20.30
C GLY A 722 8.98 -12.04 -19.41
N ILE A 723 9.67 -11.05 -18.86
CA ILE A 723 10.82 -11.25 -17.97
C ILE A 723 10.32 -11.61 -16.55
N ARG A 724 11.05 -12.49 -15.85
CA ARG A 724 10.75 -12.80 -14.45
C ARG A 724 11.20 -11.64 -13.57
N ASP A 725 10.32 -11.17 -12.67
CA ASP A 725 10.60 -10.06 -11.76
C ASP A 725 11.15 -8.83 -12.51
N ASP A 726 10.51 -8.51 -13.64
CA ASP A 726 10.96 -7.45 -14.54
C ASP A 726 11.05 -6.10 -13.81
N PRO A 727 12.21 -5.42 -13.82
CA PRO A 727 12.35 -4.07 -13.24
C PRO A 727 11.41 -3.04 -13.85
N GLY A 728 10.93 -3.27 -15.08
CA GLY A 728 9.89 -2.43 -15.70
C GLY A 728 8.59 -2.38 -14.88
N HIS A 729 8.38 -3.34 -13.99
CA HIS A 729 7.25 -3.37 -13.06
C HIS A 729 7.44 -2.54 -11.79
N ALA A 730 8.65 -2.01 -11.51
CA ALA A 730 8.94 -1.31 -10.26
C ALA A 730 8.08 -0.03 -10.11
N GLU A 731 7.78 0.66 -11.21
CA GLU A 731 6.97 1.89 -11.21
C GLU A 731 5.53 1.69 -11.71
N ALA A 732 5.26 0.61 -12.44
CA ALA A 732 4.01 0.42 -13.15
C ALA A 732 3.67 -1.06 -13.21
N LEU A 733 2.90 -1.49 -12.21
CA LEU A 733 2.28 -2.82 -12.10
C LEU A 733 3.23 -3.99 -12.32
N GLY A 734 3.43 -4.79 -11.28
CA GLY A 734 3.86 -6.18 -11.41
C GLY A 734 3.15 -6.93 -12.57
N PRO A 735 3.71 -8.06 -13.02
CA PRO A 735 3.24 -8.79 -14.20
C PRO A 735 1.85 -9.41 -14.08
N LYS A 736 1.20 -9.17 -12.95
CA LYS A 736 -0.21 -9.39 -12.79
C LYS A 736 -0.90 -8.19 -13.43
N GLY A 737 -1.46 -8.40 -14.63
CA GLY A 737 -2.30 -7.40 -15.31
C GLY A 737 -1.68 -6.75 -16.50
N TYR A 738 -0.37 -6.88 -16.59
CA TYR A 738 0.39 -6.31 -17.66
C TYR A 738 1.62 -7.18 -17.93
N VAL A 739 1.70 -7.76 -19.13
CA VAL A 739 2.97 -8.30 -19.62
C VAL A 739 3.60 -7.18 -20.44
N PRO A 740 4.80 -6.69 -20.09
CA PRO A 740 5.49 -5.67 -20.86
C PRO A 740 5.79 -6.20 -22.25
N GLU A 741 5.67 -5.32 -23.24
CA GLU A 741 6.00 -5.66 -24.63
C GLU A 741 7.50 -5.89 -24.79
N GLU A 742 8.29 -5.13 -24.04
CA GLU A 742 9.74 -5.20 -24.04
C GLU A 742 10.24 -6.32 -23.12
N PHE A 743 10.65 -7.43 -23.72
CA PHE A 743 11.19 -8.61 -23.04
C PHE A 743 12.72 -8.75 -23.17
N LEU A 744 13.40 -7.70 -23.64
CA LEU A 744 14.86 -7.54 -23.60
C LEU A 744 15.20 -6.32 -22.75
N ASP A 745 16.09 -6.50 -21.77
CA ASP A 745 16.43 -5.46 -20.80
C ASP A 745 17.95 -5.34 -20.62
N TRP A 746 18.44 -4.11 -20.76
CA TRP A 746 19.77 -3.66 -20.39
C TRP A 746 19.63 -2.51 -19.40
N ARG A 747 19.94 -2.78 -18.12
CA ARG A 747 19.74 -1.86 -17.00
C ARG A 747 20.39 -0.49 -17.18
N TYR A 748 21.52 -0.44 -17.88
CA TYR A 748 22.20 0.81 -18.21
C TYR A 748 23.04 0.65 -19.48
N VAL A 749 22.89 1.58 -20.40
CA VAL A 749 23.67 1.70 -21.64
C VAL A 749 24.07 3.18 -21.79
N ARG A 750 25.34 3.46 -22.10
CA ARG A 750 25.79 4.84 -22.33
C ARG A 750 25.37 5.33 -23.70
N ALA A 751 25.16 6.63 -23.85
CA ALA A 751 24.94 7.25 -25.15
C ALA A 751 26.08 6.89 -26.12
N GLY A 752 25.71 6.42 -27.31
CA GLY A 752 26.62 5.94 -28.36
C GLY A 752 27.13 4.50 -28.18
N GLU A 753 26.88 3.85 -27.05
CA GLU A 753 27.21 2.44 -26.84
C GLU A 753 26.25 1.53 -27.63
N THR A 754 26.78 0.43 -28.17
CA THR A 754 26.02 -0.55 -28.94
C THR A 754 25.87 -1.87 -28.18
N VAL A 755 24.64 -2.24 -27.88
CA VAL A 755 24.25 -3.55 -27.39
C VAL A 755 23.61 -4.37 -28.51
N GLY A 756 23.29 -5.65 -28.30
CA GLY A 756 22.62 -6.41 -29.35
C GLY A 756 21.99 -7.72 -28.90
N VAL A 757 21.14 -8.29 -29.74
CA VAL A 757 20.47 -9.56 -29.49
C VAL A 757 20.63 -10.46 -30.71
N ARG A 758 20.81 -11.77 -30.49
CA ARG A 758 20.84 -12.76 -31.57
C ARG A 758 20.06 -14.02 -31.21
N THR A 759 19.38 -14.59 -32.19
CA THR A 759 18.67 -15.86 -32.09
C THR A 759 18.40 -16.45 -33.47
N TYR A 760 17.79 -17.62 -33.55
CA TYR A 760 17.29 -18.19 -34.79
C TYR A 760 15.76 -18.22 -34.79
N LEU A 761 15.15 -17.82 -35.90
CA LEU A 761 13.71 -17.73 -36.07
C LEU A 761 13.24 -18.77 -37.10
N PRO A 762 12.47 -19.80 -36.71
CA PRO A 762 11.85 -20.73 -37.66
C PRO A 762 10.62 -20.08 -38.32
N LEU A 763 10.78 -19.55 -39.54
CA LEU A 763 9.73 -18.81 -40.24
C LEU A 763 8.80 -19.75 -41.02
N PRO A 764 7.47 -19.63 -40.89
CA PRO A 764 6.52 -20.47 -41.60
C PRO A 764 6.46 -20.11 -43.10
N GLU A 765 5.89 -21.00 -43.89
CA GLU A 765 5.58 -20.73 -45.29
C GLU A 765 4.32 -19.84 -45.37
N ARG A 766 4.54 -18.52 -45.46
CA ARG A 766 3.52 -17.47 -45.52
C ARG A 766 4.04 -16.26 -46.28
N ASP A 767 3.17 -15.58 -47.03
CA ASP A 767 3.54 -14.35 -47.74
C ASP A 767 3.65 -13.17 -46.77
N ALA A 768 4.45 -12.16 -47.14
CA ALA A 768 4.54 -10.88 -46.45
C ALA A 768 4.89 -10.97 -44.95
N LEU A 769 5.96 -11.69 -44.60
CA LEU A 769 6.51 -11.70 -43.25
C LEU A 769 7.40 -10.47 -43.01
N PHE A 770 7.21 -9.83 -41.85
CA PHE A 770 8.04 -8.72 -41.39
C PHE A 770 8.56 -8.98 -39.98
N LEU A 771 9.78 -8.55 -39.70
CA LEU A 771 10.30 -8.41 -38.36
C LEU A 771 9.89 -7.03 -37.85
N ALA A 772 9.00 -7.00 -36.87
CA ALA A 772 8.72 -5.80 -36.09
C ALA A 772 9.74 -5.70 -34.95
N VAL A 773 10.38 -4.55 -34.78
CA VAL A 773 11.32 -4.25 -33.68
C VAL A 773 10.88 -2.99 -32.97
N GLY A 774 10.70 -3.06 -31.65
CA GLY A 774 10.42 -1.91 -30.78
C GLY A 774 11.64 -1.62 -29.90
N ALA A 775 12.13 -0.38 -29.90
CA ALA A 775 13.20 0.09 -29.01
C ALA A 775 13.32 1.62 -29.05
N SER A 776 13.75 2.23 -27.94
CA SER A 776 14.12 3.66 -27.84
C SER A 776 15.53 3.96 -28.36
N ALA A 777 16.04 3.16 -29.29
CA ALA A 777 17.42 3.20 -29.77
C ALA A 777 17.48 3.04 -31.29
N ALA A 778 18.51 3.62 -31.90
CA ALA A 778 18.80 3.35 -33.30
C ALA A 778 19.12 1.86 -33.45
N ARG A 779 18.57 1.22 -34.50
CA ARG A 779 18.70 -0.22 -34.69
C ARG A 779 19.25 -0.57 -36.06
N ARG A 780 20.03 -1.65 -36.07
CA ARG A 780 20.55 -2.29 -37.28
C ARG A 780 20.18 -3.77 -37.24
N VAL A 781 19.50 -4.25 -38.28
CA VAL A 781 18.97 -5.61 -38.33
C VAL A 781 19.75 -6.42 -39.37
N LEU A 782 20.25 -7.58 -38.97
CA LEU A 782 20.92 -8.54 -39.83
C LEU A 782 20.13 -9.86 -39.85
N VAL A 783 19.86 -10.36 -41.05
CA VAL A 783 19.25 -11.67 -41.30
C VAL A 783 20.25 -12.51 -42.08
N ASP A 784 20.66 -13.64 -41.51
CA ASP A 784 21.75 -14.50 -42.00
C ASP A 784 23.06 -13.74 -42.27
N GLY A 785 23.33 -12.72 -41.44
CA GLY A 785 24.51 -11.85 -41.57
C GLY A 785 24.41 -10.78 -42.66
N ALA A 786 23.31 -10.73 -43.42
CA ALA A 786 23.03 -9.66 -44.36
C ALA A 786 22.13 -8.60 -43.71
N GLU A 787 22.51 -7.33 -43.86
CA GLU A 787 21.71 -6.21 -43.36
C GLU A 787 20.41 -6.07 -44.17
N VAL A 788 19.28 -5.94 -43.47
CA VAL A 788 17.96 -5.76 -44.09
C VAL A 788 17.47 -4.32 -43.88
N PRO A 789 16.64 -3.77 -44.78
CA PRO A 789 16.09 -2.43 -44.60
C PRO A 789 15.28 -2.32 -43.31
N VAL A 790 15.50 -1.24 -42.57
CA VAL A 790 14.76 -0.89 -41.35
C VAL A 790 13.83 0.28 -41.71
N ASP A 791 12.54 -0.01 -41.94
CA ASP A 791 11.55 1.03 -42.23
C ASP A 791 10.89 1.51 -40.93
N GLY A 792 10.90 2.81 -40.66
CA GLY A 792 10.38 3.41 -39.42
C GLY A 792 11.44 4.16 -38.60
N PRO A 793 11.36 5.51 -38.52
CA PRO A 793 12.34 6.32 -37.79
C PRO A 793 12.09 6.41 -36.28
N GLY A 794 10.92 5.98 -35.80
CA GLY A 794 10.41 6.13 -34.42
C GLY A 794 10.72 4.97 -33.48
N TYR A 795 9.88 4.73 -32.48
CA TYR A 795 10.02 3.60 -31.57
C TYR A 795 9.86 2.26 -32.28
N GLN A 796 9.00 2.15 -33.30
CA GLN A 796 8.82 0.92 -34.09
C GLN A 796 9.51 0.95 -35.45
N SER A 797 9.99 -0.22 -35.89
CA SER A 797 10.41 -0.44 -37.28
C SER A 797 9.99 -1.81 -37.80
N PHE A 798 9.87 -1.92 -39.12
CA PHE A 798 9.51 -3.14 -39.83
C PHE A 798 10.56 -3.47 -40.89
N SER A 799 11.04 -4.72 -40.89
CA SER A 799 12.00 -5.24 -41.87
C SER A 799 11.44 -6.47 -42.56
N PRO A 800 11.51 -6.61 -43.90
CA PRO A 800 11.01 -7.80 -44.58
C PRO A 800 11.80 -9.06 -44.19
N LEU A 801 11.09 -10.17 -44.01
CA LEU A 801 11.66 -11.49 -43.70
C LEU A 801 11.42 -12.49 -44.83
N PRO A 802 12.34 -13.46 -45.04
CA PRO A 802 12.10 -14.56 -45.96
C PRO A 802 11.04 -15.54 -45.40
N SER A 803 10.50 -16.40 -46.25
CA SER A 803 9.43 -17.35 -45.89
C SER A 803 9.91 -18.80 -45.91
N GLY A 804 9.29 -19.66 -45.10
CA GLY A 804 9.43 -21.13 -45.15
C GLY A 804 10.80 -21.70 -44.72
N ARG A 805 11.61 -20.95 -43.97
CA ARG A 805 12.93 -21.42 -43.50
C ARG A 805 13.33 -20.82 -42.16
N THR A 806 14.27 -21.47 -41.48
CA THR A 806 14.93 -20.89 -40.30
C THR A 806 15.97 -19.86 -40.73
N VAL A 807 15.99 -18.70 -40.08
CA VAL A 807 16.98 -17.64 -40.29
C VAL A 807 17.71 -17.31 -39.00
N ARG A 808 18.98 -16.90 -39.10
CA ARG A 808 19.68 -16.26 -37.99
C ARG A 808 19.34 -14.77 -37.96
N MET A 809 18.80 -14.30 -36.85
CA MET A 809 18.51 -12.89 -36.61
C MET A 809 19.57 -12.31 -35.67
N GLU A 810 20.08 -11.13 -36.00
CA GLU A 810 20.90 -10.32 -35.12
C GLU A 810 20.42 -8.86 -35.20
N ILE A 811 20.19 -8.22 -34.06
CA ILE A 811 19.80 -6.81 -33.98
C ILE A 811 20.82 -6.10 -33.10
N GLU A 812 21.39 -5.02 -33.61
CA GLU A 812 22.25 -4.12 -32.84
C GLU A 812 21.45 -2.87 -32.48
N PHE A 813 21.55 -2.43 -31.22
CA PHE A 813 20.91 -1.21 -30.72
C PHE A 813 21.99 -0.23 -30.27
N THR A 814 21.96 0.99 -30.77
CA THR A 814 22.85 2.07 -30.36
C THR A 814 22.05 3.11 -29.58
N ALA A 815 22.42 3.31 -28.32
CA ALA A 815 21.70 4.21 -27.43
C ALA A 815 21.90 5.67 -27.84
N ASP A 816 20.80 6.43 -27.93
CA ASP A 816 20.84 7.88 -28.22
C ASP A 816 21.11 8.70 -26.93
N GLN A 817 20.88 8.11 -25.75
CA GLN A 817 21.02 8.75 -24.43
C GLN A 817 21.51 7.73 -23.37
N ASP A 818 22.04 8.22 -22.25
CA ASP A 818 22.39 7.42 -21.08
C ASP A 818 21.13 6.90 -20.37
N GLY A 819 21.13 5.64 -19.94
CA GLY A 819 20.07 5.07 -19.12
C GLY A 819 19.71 3.62 -19.50
N PRO A 820 18.59 3.09 -18.99
CA PRO A 820 18.11 1.76 -19.38
C PRO A 820 17.73 1.72 -20.86
N LEU A 821 18.08 0.62 -21.53
CA LEU A 821 17.66 0.32 -22.90
C LEU A 821 16.82 -0.94 -22.86
N ARG A 822 15.59 -0.86 -23.37
CA ARG A 822 14.68 -1.98 -23.49
C ARG A 822 14.29 -2.18 -24.95
N ALA A 823 13.95 -3.42 -25.30
CA ALA A 823 13.57 -3.76 -26.66
C ALA A 823 12.63 -4.97 -26.74
N SER A 824 11.97 -5.08 -27.89
CA SER A 824 11.14 -6.22 -28.29
C SER A 824 11.33 -6.54 -29.76
N PHE A 825 11.00 -7.78 -30.14
CA PHE A 825 10.82 -8.14 -31.55
C PHE A 825 9.64 -9.11 -31.72
N ALA A 826 9.02 -9.08 -32.90
CA ALA A 826 7.95 -9.99 -33.29
C ALA A 826 8.02 -10.29 -34.80
N VAL A 827 7.52 -11.46 -35.19
CA VAL A 827 7.27 -11.76 -36.61
C VAL A 827 5.82 -11.43 -36.90
N VAL A 828 5.56 -10.54 -37.85
CA VAL A 828 4.22 -10.04 -38.15
C VAL A 828 3.87 -10.19 -39.63
N THR A 829 2.58 -10.33 -39.91
CA THR A 829 2.01 -10.37 -41.27
C THR A 829 1.26 -9.09 -41.64
N ASP A 830 0.93 -8.27 -40.66
CA ASP A 830 0.25 -6.99 -40.85
C ASP A 830 0.92 -5.88 -40.00
N PRO A 831 1.85 -5.12 -40.60
CA PRO A 831 2.49 -3.98 -39.93
C PRO A 831 1.51 -2.89 -39.46
N GLU A 832 0.37 -2.70 -40.14
CA GLU A 832 -0.61 -1.67 -39.72
C GLU A 832 -1.39 -2.13 -38.50
N GLY A 833 -1.88 -3.36 -38.48
CA GLY A 833 -2.54 -3.96 -37.32
C GLY A 833 -1.63 -4.11 -36.09
N TYR A 834 -0.31 -4.15 -36.29
CA TYR A 834 0.69 -4.18 -35.22
C TYR A 834 1.17 -2.80 -34.75
N ARG A 835 0.85 -1.71 -35.46
CA ARG A 835 1.41 -0.38 -35.17
C ARG A 835 1.08 0.12 -33.75
N ARG A 836 2.03 0.77 -33.10
CA ARG A 836 1.84 1.51 -31.82
C ARG A 836 1.85 3.02 -32.05
N PRO A 837 1.19 3.81 -31.18
CA PRO A 837 1.31 5.26 -31.20
C PRO A 837 2.78 5.70 -31.06
N GLU A 838 3.22 6.61 -31.91
CA GLU A 838 4.57 7.18 -31.88
C GLU A 838 4.57 8.54 -31.18
N TRP A 839 5.64 8.82 -30.42
CA TRP A 839 5.84 10.12 -29.77
C TRP A 839 6.29 11.16 -30.79
N LEU A 840 5.56 12.27 -30.85
CA LEU A 840 5.85 13.40 -31.73
C LEU A 840 6.62 14.48 -30.96
N ALA A 841 7.48 15.22 -31.65
CA ALA A 841 8.06 16.45 -31.12
C ALA A 841 6.95 17.48 -30.83
N GLY A 842 7.03 18.16 -29.68
CA GLY A 842 6.03 19.15 -29.27
C GLY A 842 5.92 20.34 -30.22
N GLY A 843 4.84 21.11 -30.09
CA GLY A 843 4.54 22.27 -30.91
C GLY A 843 3.04 22.33 -31.25
N GLU A 844 2.74 22.87 -32.42
CA GLU A 844 1.42 22.76 -33.04
C GLU A 844 1.43 21.61 -34.05
N ILE A 845 0.77 20.51 -33.70
CA ILE A 845 0.68 19.31 -34.52
C ILE A 845 -0.73 19.23 -35.10
N ASN A 846 -0.82 19.03 -36.41
CA ASN A 846 -2.08 19.00 -37.14
C ASN A 846 -2.26 17.69 -37.91
N ARG A 847 -3.42 17.06 -37.78
CA ARG A 847 -3.81 15.91 -38.58
C ARG A 847 -5.16 16.14 -39.24
N THR A 848 -5.17 16.10 -40.56
CA THR A 848 -6.40 16.18 -41.36
C THR A 848 -6.84 14.79 -41.81
N PHE A 849 -8.14 14.51 -41.67
CA PHE A 849 -8.73 13.22 -42.01
C PHE A 849 -10.17 13.40 -42.51
N HIS A 850 -10.66 12.43 -43.28
CA HIS A 850 -11.98 12.46 -43.89
C HIS A 850 -12.92 11.45 -43.22
N LEU A 851 -14.15 11.87 -42.93
CA LEU A 851 -15.20 11.01 -42.37
C LEU A 851 -16.41 10.97 -43.31
N ASP A 852 -16.85 9.78 -43.72
CA ASP A 852 -18.09 9.64 -44.48
C ASP A 852 -19.32 9.99 -43.60
N GLU A 853 -19.27 9.59 -42.33
CA GLU A 853 -20.22 9.93 -41.28
C GLU A 853 -19.50 10.09 -39.95
N VAL A 854 -20.12 10.79 -38.99
CA VAL A 854 -19.54 10.95 -37.64
C VAL A 854 -19.72 9.63 -36.88
N PRO A 855 -18.63 8.99 -36.40
CA PRO A 855 -18.73 7.71 -35.73
C PRO A 855 -19.45 7.84 -34.39
N THR A 856 -20.07 6.75 -33.95
CA THR A 856 -20.77 6.68 -32.66
C THR A 856 -19.83 6.78 -31.47
N ASP A 857 -18.62 6.21 -31.63
CA ASP A 857 -17.47 6.36 -30.74
C ASP A 857 -16.40 7.17 -31.49
N ALA A 858 -16.10 8.36 -30.98
CA ALA A 858 -15.13 9.29 -31.54
C ALA A 858 -14.03 9.61 -30.51
N THR A 859 -13.75 8.67 -29.61
CA THR A 859 -12.80 8.88 -28.52
C THR A 859 -11.37 8.82 -29.05
N VAL A 860 -10.55 9.80 -28.65
CA VAL A 860 -9.09 9.76 -28.81
C VAL A 860 -8.44 9.86 -27.45
N GLN A 861 -7.34 9.14 -27.25
CA GLN A 861 -6.51 9.25 -26.06
C GLN A 861 -5.28 10.08 -26.38
N VAL A 862 -5.06 11.15 -25.63
CA VAL A 862 -3.89 12.02 -25.80
C VAL A 862 -2.96 11.83 -24.61
N ALA A 863 -1.73 11.41 -24.89
CA ALA A 863 -0.66 11.30 -23.91
C ALA A 863 0.32 12.45 -24.09
N SER A 864 0.64 13.21 -23.05
CA SER A 864 1.62 14.30 -23.13
C SER A 864 2.44 14.44 -21.86
N GLU A 865 3.72 14.77 -22.00
CA GLU A 865 4.62 15.11 -20.88
C GLU A 865 4.38 16.54 -20.36
N GLU A 866 3.75 17.38 -21.18
CA GLU A 866 3.51 18.80 -20.91
C GLU A 866 2.03 19.15 -21.04
N ALA A 867 1.68 20.39 -20.75
CA ALA A 867 0.36 20.91 -21.04
C ALA A 867 0.01 20.74 -22.52
N CYS A 868 -1.16 20.19 -22.82
CA CYS A 868 -1.62 19.96 -24.18
C CYS A 868 -3.06 20.44 -24.35
N ARG A 869 -3.29 21.31 -25.34
CA ARG A 869 -4.63 21.69 -25.82
C ARG A 869 -5.02 20.82 -26.99
N VAL A 870 -6.26 20.35 -26.99
CA VAL A 870 -6.84 19.50 -28.04
C VAL A 870 -7.93 20.29 -28.73
N LEU A 871 -7.77 20.54 -30.04
CA LEU A 871 -8.75 21.25 -30.85
C LEU A 871 -9.23 20.40 -32.01
N VAL A 872 -10.53 20.44 -32.30
CA VAL A 872 -11.13 19.83 -33.48
C VAL A 872 -11.75 20.92 -34.32
N ASN A 873 -11.34 21.01 -35.59
CA ASN A 873 -11.83 22.02 -36.52
C ASN A 873 -11.67 23.47 -36.02
N GLY A 874 -10.61 23.72 -35.24
CA GLY A 874 -10.32 25.01 -34.61
C GLY A 874 -11.09 25.30 -33.31
N ALA A 875 -12.02 24.43 -32.90
CA ALA A 875 -12.72 24.52 -31.63
C ALA A 875 -11.96 23.71 -30.56
N GLU A 876 -11.68 24.31 -29.41
CA GLU A 876 -11.02 23.62 -28.29
C GLU A 876 -11.98 22.62 -27.64
N VAL A 877 -11.61 21.34 -27.67
CA VAL A 877 -12.34 20.24 -27.05
C VAL A 877 -11.93 20.08 -25.58
N GLY A 878 -10.68 20.40 -25.25
CA GLY A 878 -10.20 20.44 -23.88
C GLY A 878 -8.69 20.65 -23.76
N ARG A 879 -8.21 20.60 -22.52
CA ARG A 879 -6.79 20.76 -22.17
C ARG A 879 -6.41 19.85 -21.01
N GLN A 880 -5.19 19.30 -21.04
CA GLN A 880 -4.56 18.56 -19.94
C GLN A 880 -3.23 19.19 -19.54
N GLY A 881 -2.76 18.91 -18.32
CA GLY A 881 -1.38 19.21 -17.88
C GLY A 881 -1.13 20.58 -17.23
N ASP A 882 -2.13 21.47 -17.16
CA ASP A 882 -1.98 22.81 -16.57
C ASP A 882 -1.93 22.83 -15.03
N PHE A 883 -2.23 21.72 -14.35
CA PHE A 883 -2.27 21.62 -12.88
C PHE A 883 -1.48 20.41 -12.39
N ASN A 884 -0.36 20.63 -11.68
CA ASN A 884 0.42 19.57 -11.04
C ASN A 884 0.35 19.70 -9.51
N PRO A 885 -0.27 18.74 -8.78
CA PRO A 885 -0.33 18.77 -7.32
C PRO A 885 1.04 18.51 -6.66
N TYR A 886 2.00 17.89 -7.36
CA TYR A 886 3.35 17.59 -6.86
C TYR A 886 4.42 18.33 -7.67
N PRO A 887 4.80 19.57 -7.28
CA PRO A 887 5.86 20.33 -7.95
C PRO A 887 7.15 19.51 -8.03
N GLY A 888 7.67 19.27 -9.24
CA GLY A 888 8.88 18.46 -9.46
C GLY A 888 8.61 17.02 -9.94
N PHE A 889 7.41 16.48 -9.70
CA PHE A 889 6.97 15.18 -10.20
C PHE A 889 6.10 15.38 -11.45
N ARG A 890 6.68 15.31 -12.65
CA ARG A 890 5.92 15.38 -13.91
C ARG A 890 5.80 14.00 -14.54
N GLU A 891 4.63 13.40 -14.42
CA GLU A 891 4.31 12.16 -15.13
C GLU A 891 3.65 12.43 -16.49
N ILE A 892 3.79 11.47 -17.40
CA ILE A 892 3.03 11.44 -18.66
C ILE A 892 1.54 11.41 -18.33
N ARG A 893 0.82 12.44 -18.77
CA ARG A 893 -0.64 12.51 -18.57
C ARG A 893 -1.35 11.90 -19.74
N ILE A 894 -2.32 11.05 -19.43
CA ILE A 894 -3.18 10.39 -20.41
C ILE A 894 -4.61 10.85 -20.16
N HIS A 895 -5.26 11.38 -21.19
CA HIS A 895 -6.65 11.78 -21.10
C HIS A 895 -7.44 11.36 -22.34
N PRO A 896 -8.62 10.72 -22.18
CA PRO A 896 -9.53 10.48 -23.28
C PRO A 896 -10.36 11.74 -23.58
N TYR A 897 -10.54 12.06 -24.86
CA TYR A 897 -11.41 13.12 -25.35
C TYR A 897 -12.47 12.54 -26.28
N ASP A 898 -13.75 12.75 -25.98
CA ASP A 898 -14.83 12.49 -26.92
C ASP A 898 -14.91 13.63 -27.94
N LEU A 899 -14.52 13.34 -29.18
CA LEU A 899 -14.51 14.33 -30.25
C LEU A 899 -15.88 14.51 -30.92
N ARG A 900 -16.87 13.66 -30.61
CA ARG A 900 -18.11 13.50 -31.39
C ARG A 900 -18.85 14.81 -31.63
N ALA A 901 -18.96 15.66 -30.61
CA ALA A 901 -19.68 16.93 -30.69
C ALA A 901 -19.01 17.96 -31.63
N HIS A 902 -17.74 17.74 -32.00
CA HIS A 902 -16.94 18.67 -32.79
C HIS A 902 -16.59 18.14 -34.19
N LEU A 903 -16.92 16.88 -34.49
CA LEU A 903 -16.73 16.24 -35.78
C LEU A 903 -17.90 16.50 -36.74
N ARG A 904 -17.63 16.43 -38.04
CA ARG A 904 -18.62 16.54 -39.12
C ARG A 904 -18.34 15.52 -40.23
N PRO A 905 -19.34 15.11 -41.04
CA PRO A 905 -19.06 14.45 -42.31
C PRO A 905 -18.18 15.33 -43.20
N GLY A 906 -17.26 14.72 -43.93
CA GLY A 906 -16.25 15.38 -44.74
C GLY A 906 -14.89 15.54 -44.04
N GLU A 907 -14.16 16.59 -44.41
CA GLU A 907 -12.83 16.87 -43.88
C GLU A 907 -12.88 17.46 -42.46
N ASN A 908 -12.08 16.88 -41.57
CA ASN A 908 -11.86 17.32 -40.20
C ASN A 908 -10.37 17.48 -39.93
N THR A 909 -10.03 18.38 -39.01
CA THR A 909 -8.64 18.57 -38.52
C THR A 909 -8.60 18.43 -37.01
N LEU A 910 -7.72 17.57 -36.50
CA LEU A 910 -7.33 17.51 -35.09
C LEU A 910 -6.01 18.28 -34.91
N THR A 911 -5.99 19.23 -33.98
CA THR A 911 -4.83 20.02 -33.63
C THR A 911 -4.46 19.79 -32.17
N LEU A 912 -3.18 19.49 -31.92
CA LEU A 912 -2.61 19.43 -30.58
C LEU A 912 -1.64 20.59 -30.42
N VAL A 913 -1.76 21.35 -29.34
CA VAL A 913 -0.82 22.42 -29.00
C VAL A 913 -0.16 22.10 -27.67
N THR A 914 1.14 21.81 -27.70
CA THR A 914 1.94 21.42 -26.53
C THR A 914 3.37 21.95 -26.67
N THR A 915 4.09 22.09 -25.56
CA THR A 915 5.53 22.44 -25.55
C THR A 915 6.44 21.23 -25.43
N GLY A 916 5.90 20.04 -25.17
CA GLY A 916 6.66 18.81 -24.99
C GLY A 916 6.15 17.65 -25.85
N PRO A 917 6.75 16.46 -25.73
CA PRO A 917 6.31 15.28 -26.47
C PRO A 917 4.82 14.97 -26.28
N VAL A 918 4.19 14.48 -27.34
CA VAL A 918 2.78 14.04 -27.33
C VAL A 918 2.58 12.81 -28.22
N ALA A 919 1.64 11.95 -27.84
CA ALA A 919 1.17 10.82 -28.63
C ALA A 919 -0.36 10.78 -28.63
N VAL A 920 -0.94 10.20 -29.68
CA VAL A 920 -2.39 10.02 -29.83
C VAL A 920 -2.69 8.58 -30.19
N ASP A 921 -3.63 7.98 -29.47
CA ASP A 921 -4.21 6.69 -29.83
C ASP A 921 -5.72 6.79 -30.08
N SER A 922 -6.21 6.00 -31.03
CA SER A 922 -7.63 5.89 -31.36
C SER A 922 -7.94 4.56 -32.01
N ARG A 923 -9.19 4.10 -31.90
CA ARG A 923 -9.71 2.96 -32.67
C ARG A 923 -9.69 3.21 -34.17
N ASP A 924 -9.71 4.47 -34.59
CA ASP A 924 -9.49 4.85 -35.97
C ASP A 924 -7.98 4.91 -36.26
N PRO A 925 -7.43 4.00 -37.08
CA PRO A 925 -5.98 3.95 -37.34
C PRO A 925 -5.44 5.24 -37.97
N ARG A 926 -6.31 6.06 -38.60
CA ARG A 926 -5.93 7.36 -39.18
C ARG A 926 -5.59 8.40 -38.12
N LEU A 927 -6.05 8.16 -36.89
CA LEU A 927 -5.89 9.02 -35.73
C LEU A 927 -4.85 8.49 -34.72
N VAL A 928 -4.08 7.46 -35.09
CA VAL A 928 -2.92 7.01 -34.32
C VAL A 928 -1.70 7.83 -34.73
N SER A 929 -0.96 8.39 -33.76
CA SER A 929 0.21 9.23 -34.04
C SER A 929 1.34 8.44 -34.71
N GLY A 930 1.97 9.05 -35.72
CA GLY A 930 2.99 8.42 -36.56
C GLY A 930 3.81 9.44 -37.36
N PRO A 931 4.75 8.98 -38.22
CA PRO A 931 5.58 9.86 -39.06
C PRO A 931 4.81 10.81 -39.97
N ASP A 932 3.55 10.52 -40.23
CA ASP A 932 2.61 11.31 -41.04
C ASP A 932 1.91 12.44 -40.27
N TRP A 933 2.23 12.61 -38.98
CA TRP A 933 1.79 13.73 -38.15
C TRP A 933 2.86 14.81 -37.96
N GLY A 934 4.14 14.43 -38.00
CA GLY A 934 5.27 15.32 -37.72
C GLY A 934 6.57 14.59 -37.43
N GLU A 935 7.53 15.29 -36.83
CA GLU A 935 8.81 14.72 -36.41
C GLU A 935 8.61 13.73 -35.25
N VAL A 936 8.97 12.47 -35.46
CA VAL A 936 8.86 11.40 -34.46
C VAL A 936 10.13 11.35 -33.60
N ARG A 937 9.97 11.17 -32.30
CA ARG A 937 11.06 10.92 -31.35
C ARG A 937 11.15 9.44 -31.02
N ARG A 938 12.36 8.88 -31.06
CA ARG A 938 12.68 7.54 -30.54
C ARG A 938 12.79 7.50 -29.02
N LEU A 939 11.86 8.15 -28.35
CA LEU A 939 11.82 8.22 -26.89
C LEU A 939 10.60 7.41 -26.44
N HIS A 940 10.83 6.41 -25.59
CA HIS A 940 9.73 5.77 -24.89
C HIS A 940 10.14 5.55 -23.43
N ARG A 941 9.67 6.43 -22.53
CA ARG A 941 9.99 6.40 -21.09
C ARG A 941 9.16 5.38 -20.30
N ARG A 942 8.09 4.86 -20.88
CA ARG A 942 7.19 3.84 -20.29
C ARG A 942 7.09 2.63 -21.22
N ASP A 943 6.25 1.64 -20.94
CA ASP A 943 5.94 0.61 -21.93
C ASP A 943 4.99 1.16 -23.03
N PRO A 944 5.17 0.85 -24.33
CA PRO A 944 4.32 1.36 -25.41
C PRO A 944 2.83 1.08 -25.28
N ARG A 945 2.48 -0.04 -24.67
CA ARG A 945 1.09 -0.42 -24.48
C ARG A 945 0.40 0.44 -23.39
N PHE A 946 1.16 1.17 -22.57
CA PHE A 946 0.62 2.16 -21.61
C PHE A 946 -0.19 3.27 -22.30
N LEU A 947 0.13 3.57 -23.57
CA LEU A 947 -0.51 4.63 -24.35
C LEU A 947 -1.75 4.15 -25.12
N CYS A 948 -2.00 2.85 -25.15
CA CYS A 948 -3.07 2.28 -25.96
C CYS A 948 -4.43 2.46 -25.29
N LEU A 949 -5.37 3.07 -26.01
CA LEU A 949 -6.79 3.16 -25.66
C LEU A 949 -7.50 1.80 -25.85
N HIS A 950 -6.97 0.93 -26.70
CA HIS A 950 -7.52 -0.39 -26.95
C HIS A 950 -6.42 -1.44 -27.14
N ALA A 951 -6.76 -2.69 -26.83
CA ALA A 951 -5.90 -3.87 -26.95
C ALA A 951 -5.26 -3.99 -28.34
N ARG A 952 -3.96 -4.30 -28.39
CA ARG A 952 -3.22 -4.61 -29.63
C ARG A 952 -2.47 -5.95 -29.50
N PRO A 953 -2.25 -6.69 -30.60
CA PRO A 953 -1.51 -7.94 -30.57
C PRO A 953 -0.12 -7.78 -29.91
N HIS A 954 0.14 -8.58 -28.89
CA HIS A 954 1.39 -8.55 -28.13
C HIS A 954 2.55 -9.22 -28.90
N PRO A 955 3.81 -8.74 -28.80
CA PRO A 955 4.95 -9.38 -29.48
C PRO A 955 5.17 -10.84 -29.06
N LEU A 956 4.96 -11.13 -27.76
CA LEU A 956 4.93 -12.49 -27.24
C LEU A 956 3.57 -13.14 -27.53
N PRO A 957 3.51 -14.24 -28.31
CA PRO A 957 2.25 -14.79 -28.81
C PRO A 957 1.35 -15.36 -27.70
N GLY A 958 1.93 -15.77 -26.57
CA GLY A 958 1.21 -16.33 -25.44
C GLY A 958 0.71 -15.30 -24.43
N ALA A 959 1.02 -14.01 -24.57
CA ALA A 959 0.79 -13.00 -23.52
C ALA A 959 -0.64 -12.43 -23.45
N HIS A 960 -1.55 -12.89 -24.31
CA HIS A 960 -2.93 -12.42 -24.41
C HIS A 960 -3.88 -13.05 -23.35
N TRP A 961 -3.36 -13.86 -22.41
CA TRP A 961 -4.17 -14.48 -21.36
C TRP A 961 -4.77 -13.49 -20.35
N LEU A 962 -4.18 -12.29 -20.25
CA LEU A 962 -4.70 -11.16 -19.47
C LEU A 962 -5.74 -10.33 -20.21
N GLU A 963 -5.49 -10.12 -21.50
CA GLU A 963 -6.32 -9.30 -22.38
C GLU A 963 -6.62 -10.12 -23.64
N PRO A 964 -7.69 -10.95 -23.65
CA PRO A 964 -8.01 -11.80 -24.80
C PRO A 964 -8.22 -11.01 -26.10
N ALA A 965 -8.58 -9.73 -26.01
CA ALA A 965 -8.69 -8.82 -27.16
C ALA A 965 -7.33 -8.52 -27.83
N ALA A 966 -6.21 -8.71 -27.12
CA ALA A 966 -4.83 -8.60 -27.61
C ALA A 966 -4.29 -9.91 -28.21
N ALA A 967 -5.17 -10.88 -28.52
CA ALA A 967 -4.75 -12.14 -29.14
C ALA A 967 -4.00 -11.90 -30.47
N PRO A 968 -2.99 -12.74 -30.82
CA PRO A 968 -2.16 -12.56 -32.02
C PRO A 968 -2.93 -12.40 -33.33
N GLY A 969 -4.07 -13.10 -33.46
CA GLY A 969 -4.85 -13.17 -34.69
C GLY A 969 -4.01 -13.58 -35.90
N ASP A 970 -4.26 -12.91 -37.04
CA ASP A 970 -3.43 -12.99 -38.24
C ASP A 970 -2.41 -11.84 -38.32
N VAL A 971 -2.09 -11.20 -37.19
CA VAL A 971 -1.14 -10.07 -37.12
C VAL A 971 0.23 -10.54 -36.65
N VAL A 972 0.30 -11.25 -35.52
CA VAL A 972 1.55 -11.76 -34.95
C VAL A 972 1.67 -13.26 -35.19
N VAL A 973 2.78 -13.70 -35.76
CA VAL A 973 3.08 -15.10 -36.05
C VAL A 973 3.74 -15.75 -34.82
N PRO A 974 3.21 -16.88 -34.31
CA PRO A 974 3.76 -17.54 -33.12
C PRO A 974 5.06 -18.30 -33.44
N VAL A 975 6.15 -17.57 -33.59
CA VAL A 975 7.50 -18.11 -33.80
C VAL A 975 8.18 -18.33 -32.44
N VAL A 976 8.68 -19.54 -32.20
CA VAL A 976 9.49 -19.88 -31.02
C VAL A 976 10.97 -19.70 -31.37
N PRO A 977 11.67 -18.68 -30.82
CA PRO A 977 13.09 -18.47 -31.10
C PRO A 977 13.95 -19.62 -30.56
N ASP A 978 15.03 -20.00 -31.24
CA ASP A 978 15.95 -21.05 -30.80
C ASP A 978 17.39 -20.52 -30.79
N VAL A 979 18.07 -20.58 -29.65
CA VAL A 979 19.47 -20.16 -29.54
C VAL A 979 20.46 -21.12 -30.19
N ALA A 980 20.07 -22.38 -30.39
CA ALA A 980 20.94 -23.41 -30.95
C ALA A 980 20.13 -24.49 -31.71
N PRO A 981 19.69 -24.19 -32.95
CA PRO A 981 18.94 -25.13 -33.77
C PRO A 981 19.70 -26.44 -33.99
N ALA A 982 19.19 -27.52 -33.42
CA ALA A 982 19.75 -28.87 -33.55
C ALA A 982 18.70 -29.91 -33.96
N GLY A 983 17.48 -29.47 -34.26
CA GLY A 983 16.32 -30.34 -34.43
C GLY A 983 15.85 -30.89 -33.08
N GLU A 984 15.53 -32.18 -33.06
CA GLU A 984 15.04 -32.86 -31.86
C GLU A 984 16.12 -33.06 -30.80
N ARG A 985 15.76 -32.82 -29.54
CA ARG A 985 16.62 -33.05 -28.38
C ARG A 985 15.85 -33.62 -27.20
N THR A 986 16.57 -34.28 -26.29
CA THR A 986 16.04 -34.73 -25.01
C THR A 986 16.50 -33.78 -23.91
N GLU A 987 15.55 -33.23 -23.16
CA GLU A 987 15.82 -32.41 -21.98
C GLU A 987 15.14 -33.01 -20.75
N THR A 988 15.70 -32.74 -19.57
CA THR A 988 15.22 -33.32 -18.31
C THR A 988 15.05 -32.25 -17.26
N LEU A 989 13.88 -32.22 -16.62
CA LEU A 989 13.57 -31.37 -15.46
C LEU A 989 13.28 -32.26 -14.26
N THR A 990 13.66 -31.82 -13.06
CA THR A 990 13.45 -32.59 -11.82
C THR A 990 12.86 -31.69 -10.73
N PHE A 991 11.96 -32.25 -9.92
CA PHE A 991 11.40 -31.55 -8.76
C PHE A 991 10.99 -32.53 -7.65
N PRO A 992 10.94 -32.09 -6.38
CA PRO A 992 10.40 -32.89 -5.29
C PRO A 992 8.88 -33.03 -5.41
N ALA A 993 8.36 -34.24 -5.30
CA ALA A 993 6.92 -34.48 -5.26
C ALA A 993 6.28 -33.74 -4.06
N PRO A 994 5.18 -33.01 -4.28
CA PRO A 994 4.40 -32.46 -3.18
C PRO A 994 3.82 -33.55 -2.30
N LEU A 995 3.60 -33.21 -1.02
CA LEU A 995 2.96 -34.10 -0.05
C LEU A 995 1.69 -34.75 -0.60
N GLY A 996 1.69 -36.08 -0.63
CA GLY A 996 0.50 -36.87 -0.95
C GLY A 996 0.08 -36.79 -2.43
N ALA A 997 0.97 -36.38 -3.33
CA ALA A 997 0.66 -36.31 -4.77
C ALA A 997 0.18 -37.67 -5.30
N VAL A 998 -1.01 -37.69 -5.90
CA VAL A 998 -1.63 -38.88 -6.53
C VAL A 998 -1.78 -38.74 -8.05
N ALA A 999 -1.76 -37.50 -8.56
CA ALA A 999 -1.72 -37.24 -9.99
C ALA A 999 -1.02 -35.92 -10.30
N LEU A 1000 -0.44 -35.86 -11.50
CA LEU A 1000 0.18 -34.65 -12.07
C LEU A 1000 -0.44 -34.34 -13.43
N ARG A 1001 -0.75 -33.08 -13.73
CA ARG A 1001 -0.98 -32.59 -15.10
C ARG A 1001 0.25 -31.84 -15.58
N ILE A 1002 0.86 -32.30 -16.66
CA ILE A 1002 2.06 -31.70 -17.27
C ILE A 1002 1.62 -30.79 -18.44
N PRO A 1003 1.60 -29.46 -18.26
CA PRO A 1003 1.10 -28.53 -19.28
C PRO A 1003 2.12 -28.35 -20.41
N THR A 1004 2.13 -29.29 -21.35
CA THR A 1004 2.94 -29.20 -22.57
C THR A 1004 2.28 -29.98 -23.70
N ASP A 1005 2.53 -29.56 -24.94
CA ASP A 1005 2.22 -30.33 -26.14
C ASP A 1005 3.38 -31.26 -26.59
N LEU A 1006 4.54 -31.17 -25.94
CA LEU A 1006 5.71 -32.02 -26.21
C LEU A 1006 5.50 -33.46 -25.70
N ASP A 1007 6.14 -34.44 -26.37
CA ASP A 1007 6.18 -35.82 -25.86
C ASP A 1007 7.06 -35.86 -24.61
N VAL A 1008 6.51 -36.39 -23.52
CA VAL A 1008 7.16 -36.41 -22.20
C VAL A 1008 6.96 -37.75 -21.50
N VAL A 1009 7.98 -38.21 -20.80
CA VAL A 1009 7.94 -39.37 -19.89
C VAL A 1009 8.22 -38.90 -18.47
N VAL A 1010 7.35 -39.29 -17.54
CA VAL A 1010 7.49 -38.99 -16.11
C VAL A 1010 8.10 -40.21 -15.40
N ARG A 1011 9.18 -40.01 -14.66
CA ARG A 1011 9.84 -41.08 -13.89
C ARG A 1011 9.78 -40.77 -12.39
N VAL A 1012 9.35 -41.77 -11.62
CA VAL A 1012 9.33 -41.73 -10.15
C VAL A 1012 9.96 -43.03 -9.64
N GLY A 1013 11.15 -42.93 -9.05
CA GLY A 1013 11.98 -44.10 -8.74
C GLY A 1013 12.34 -44.88 -10.01
N GLU A 1014 12.03 -46.18 -10.04
CA GLU A 1014 12.26 -47.04 -11.20
C GLU A 1014 11.06 -47.09 -12.18
N ALA A 1015 9.91 -46.51 -11.80
CA ALA A 1015 8.70 -46.55 -12.60
C ALA A 1015 8.66 -45.38 -13.61
N GLU A 1016 8.30 -45.68 -14.85
CA GLU A 1016 8.04 -44.70 -15.91
C GLU A 1016 6.55 -44.64 -16.24
N TYR A 1017 6.05 -43.42 -16.42
CA TYR A 1017 4.66 -43.13 -16.71
C TYR A 1017 4.60 -42.23 -17.94
N LYS A 1018 3.81 -42.62 -18.93
CA LYS A 1018 3.47 -41.76 -20.07
C LYS A 1018 2.16 -41.02 -19.77
N PRO A 1019 2.10 -39.68 -19.85
CA PRO A 1019 0.86 -38.97 -19.61
C PRO A 1019 -0.22 -39.33 -20.63
N VAL A 1020 -1.46 -39.43 -20.17
CA VAL A 1020 -2.68 -39.53 -20.98
C VAL A 1020 -3.48 -38.26 -20.75
N ASP A 1021 -3.81 -37.53 -21.82
CA ASP A 1021 -4.42 -36.18 -21.73
C ASP A 1021 -3.62 -35.26 -20.80
N GLN A 1022 -2.30 -35.23 -21.00
CA GLN A 1022 -1.32 -34.52 -20.16
C GLN A 1022 -1.28 -34.96 -18.69
N ARG A 1023 -1.99 -36.03 -18.28
CA ARG A 1023 -2.08 -36.46 -16.88
C ARG A 1023 -1.37 -37.78 -16.60
N VAL A 1024 -0.70 -37.85 -15.46
CA VAL A 1024 -0.14 -39.07 -14.89
C VAL A 1024 -0.81 -39.34 -13.55
N ARG A 1025 -1.20 -40.59 -13.29
CA ARG A 1025 -1.76 -41.04 -12.00
C ARG A 1025 -0.82 -42.06 -11.37
N PHE A 1026 -0.61 -41.95 -10.06
CA PHE A 1026 0.24 -42.83 -9.28
C PHE A 1026 -0.58 -43.90 -8.57
N PRO A 1027 0.00 -45.09 -8.33
CA PRO A 1027 -0.69 -46.19 -7.64
C PRO A 1027 -0.93 -45.92 -6.15
N ALA A 1028 -0.17 -45.01 -5.55
CA ALA A 1028 -0.29 -44.58 -4.15
C ALA A 1028 0.14 -43.11 -4.01
N PRO A 1029 -0.30 -42.40 -2.96
CA PRO A 1029 0.18 -41.05 -2.67
C PRO A 1029 1.70 -41.04 -2.48
N LEU A 1030 2.39 -40.12 -3.16
CA LEU A 1030 3.82 -39.95 -3.03
C LEU A 1030 4.18 -39.30 -1.68
N THR A 1031 5.30 -39.72 -1.11
CA THR A 1031 5.89 -39.05 0.05
C THR A 1031 6.47 -37.70 -0.37
N ALA A 1032 6.26 -36.68 0.45
CA ALA A 1032 6.83 -35.35 0.19
C ALA A 1032 8.35 -35.45 -0.03
N GLY A 1033 8.86 -34.77 -1.05
CA GLY A 1033 10.28 -34.81 -1.40
C GLY A 1033 10.71 -35.94 -2.33
N THR A 1034 9.81 -36.87 -2.71
CA THR A 1034 10.14 -37.94 -3.67
C THR A 1034 10.57 -37.34 -5.02
N PRO A 1035 11.77 -37.62 -5.56
CA PRO A 1035 12.19 -37.03 -6.82
C PRO A 1035 11.29 -37.45 -7.99
N VAL A 1036 10.76 -36.47 -8.71
CA VAL A 1036 10.02 -36.64 -9.97
C VAL A 1036 10.86 -36.08 -11.11
N GLU A 1037 11.12 -36.92 -12.11
CA GLU A 1037 11.89 -36.54 -13.30
C GLU A 1037 10.96 -36.49 -14.53
N LEU A 1038 11.05 -35.41 -15.30
CA LEU A 1038 10.33 -35.21 -16.56
C LEU A 1038 11.32 -35.22 -17.70
N ARG A 1039 11.20 -36.18 -18.63
CA ARG A 1039 12.04 -36.28 -19.83
C ARG A 1039 11.25 -35.84 -21.05
N PHE A 1040 11.59 -34.69 -21.61
CA PHE A 1040 10.93 -34.11 -22.78
C PHE A 1040 11.67 -34.42 -24.06
N ARG A 1041 10.92 -34.66 -25.13
CA ARG A 1041 11.39 -34.63 -26.52
C ARG A 1041 11.09 -33.25 -27.10
N ALA A 1042 12.02 -32.32 -26.95
CA ALA A 1042 11.88 -30.96 -27.45
C ALA A 1042 12.17 -30.89 -28.95
N VAL A 1043 11.31 -30.21 -29.70
CA VAL A 1043 11.35 -30.16 -31.18
C VAL A 1043 11.48 -28.73 -31.75
N ASP A 1044 11.41 -27.72 -30.89
CA ASP A 1044 11.50 -26.29 -31.22
C ASP A 1044 12.46 -25.56 -30.27
N GLY A 1045 12.45 -24.23 -30.18
CA GLY A 1045 13.39 -23.48 -29.35
C GLY A 1045 13.16 -23.53 -27.83
N ARG A 1046 12.11 -24.16 -27.31
CA ARG A 1046 11.79 -24.21 -25.86
C ARG A 1046 12.83 -25.00 -25.05
N ARG A 1047 13.49 -24.39 -24.07
CA ARG A 1047 14.53 -25.01 -23.22
C ARG A 1047 14.27 -24.77 -21.75
N GLY A 1048 14.77 -25.65 -20.89
CA GLY A 1048 14.64 -25.50 -19.43
C GLY A 1048 13.18 -25.40 -19.01
N GLY A 1049 12.85 -24.42 -18.17
CA GLY A 1049 11.47 -24.20 -17.72
C GLY A 1049 10.43 -23.97 -18.83
N ALA A 1050 10.82 -23.45 -20.00
CA ALA A 1050 9.92 -23.17 -21.12
C ALA A 1050 9.43 -24.44 -21.85
N LEU A 1051 9.91 -25.63 -21.47
CA LEU A 1051 9.32 -26.91 -21.92
C LEU A 1051 7.89 -27.11 -21.41
N LEU A 1052 7.49 -26.32 -20.41
CA LEU A 1052 6.15 -26.25 -19.85
C LEU A 1052 5.51 -24.90 -20.16
N ASP A 1053 4.21 -24.89 -20.43
CA ASP A 1053 3.43 -23.68 -20.69
C ASP A 1053 3.02 -22.95 -19.39
N SER A 1054 2.98 -23.68 -18.28
CA SER A 1054 2.57 -23.21 -16.93
C SER A 1054 3.07 -24.18 -15.84
N GLY A 1055 2.74 -23.91 -14.57
CA GLY A 1055 3.02 -24.82 -13.46
C GLY A 1055 2.34 -26.19 -13.61
N ILE A 1056 3.00 -27.23 -13.09
CA ILE A 1056 2.48 -28.60 -13.06
C ILE A 1056 1.34 -28.66 -12.04
N GLU A 1057 0.14 -29.07 -12.45
CA GLU A 1057 -0.97 -29.20 -11.52
C GLU A 1057 -0.91 -30.51 -10.75
N VAL A 1058 -1.30 -30.48 -9.49
CA VAL A 1058 -1.13 -31.59 -8.54
C VAL A 1058 -2.46 -31.92 -7.88
N GLU A 1059 -2.86 -33.19 -7.96
CA GLU A 1059 -3.92 -33.76 -7.14
C GLU A 1059 -3.27 -34.42 -5.92
N THR A 1060 -3.76 -34.14 -4.71
CA THR A 1060 -3.23 -34.67 -3.44
C THR A 1060 -4.25 -35.53 -2.70
N ALA A 1061 -3.75 -36.49 -1.92
CA ALA A 1061 -4.50 -37.27 -0.95
C ALA A 1061 -3.83 -37.19 0.44
N GLU A 1062 -4.53 -37.67 1.46
CA GLU A 1062 -3.96 -37.75 2.81
C GLU A 1062 -2.76 -38.72 2.83
N ALA A 1063 -1.64 -38.27 3.39
CA ALA A 1063 -0.40 -39.03 3.48
C ALA A 1063 0.30 -38.79 4.83
N PRO A 1064 1.13 -39.73 5.33
CA PRO A 1064 1.99 -39.49 6.49
C PRO A 1064 2.89 -38.27 6.28
N VAL A 1065 3.11 -37.49 7.34
CA VAL A 1065 3.88 -36.24 7.27
C VAL A 1065 4.73 -36.04 8.52
N GLU A 1066 5.87 -35.39 8.36
CA GLU A 1066 6.61 -34.79 9.46
C GLU A 1066 6.33 -33.28 9.50
N LEU A 1067 6.14 -32.72 10.69
CA LEU A 1067 5.86 -31.30 10.86
C LEU A 1067 7.08 -30.47 10.46
N ARG A 1068 6.91 -29.58 9.47
CA ARG A 1068 7.94 -28.72 8.89
C ARG A 1068 7.29 -27.68 7.96
N SER A 1069 8.10 -26.84 7.31
CA SER A 1069 7.59 -25.83 6.37
C SER A 1069 6.87 -26.47 5.18
N TRP A 1070 5.88 -25.76 4.63
CA TRP A 1070 5.22 -26.18 3.39
C TRP A 1070 6.16 -26.24 2.20
N GLU A 1071 7.21 -25.42 2.17
CA GLU A 1071 8.26 -25.50 1.16
C GLU A 1071 8.97 -26.86 1.18
N ASP A 1072 9.38 -27.33 2.37
CA ASP A 1072 10.00 -28.65 2.53
C ASP A 1072 9.03 -29.82 2.23
N LEU A 1073 7.73 -29.55 2.19
CA LEU A 1073 6.69 -30.50 1.79
C LEU A 1073 6.37 -30.45 0.29
N GLY A 1074 7.08 -29.63 -0.50
CA GLY A 1074 6.81 -29.42 -1.93
C GLY A 1074 5.53 -28.62 -2.19
N LEU A 1075 5.06 -27.86 -1.21
CA LEU A 1075 3.82 -27.08 -1.23
C LEU A 1075 4.09 -25.56 -1.22
N ARG A 1076 5.26 -25.14 -1.71
CA ARG A 1076 5.69 -23.73 -1.71
C ARG A 1076 4.65 -22.79 -2.33
N ALA A 1077 4.09 -23.15 -3.49
CA ALA A 1077 3.11 -22.34 -4.20
C ALA A 1077 1.66 -22.52 -3.71
N LEU A 1078 1.44 -23.15 -2.56
CA LEU A 1078 0.11 -23.39 -2.01
C LEU A 1078 -0.54 -22.08 -1.51
N GLY A 1079 -1.50 -21.57 -2.27
CA GLY A 1079 -2.47 -20.58 -1.80
C GLY A 1079 -3.67 -21.25 -1.14
N GLY A 1080 -3.52 -21.76 0.08
CA GLY A 1080 -4.58 -22.57 0.67
C GLY A 1080 -4.35 -23.01 2.10
N LEU A 1081 -4.69 -24.28 2.34
CA LEU A 1081 -4.62 -24.90 3.65
C LEU A 1081 -3.98 -26.28 3.62
N VAL A 1082 -3.44 -26.69 4.78
CA VAL A 1082 -3.06 -28.07 5.06
C VAL A 1082 -3.80 -28.53 6.31
N ARG A 1083 -4.51 -29.66 6.20
CA ARG A 1083 -5.13 -30.35 7.34
C ARG A 1083 -4.14 -31.37 7.88
N TYR A 1084 -3.81 -31.27 9.16
CA TYR A 1084 -2.98 -32.23 9.88
C TYR A 1084 -3.86 -33.03 10.85
N ARG A 1085 -3.75 -34.35 10.84
CA ARG A 1085 -4.51 -35.25 11.72
C ARG A 1085 -3.60 -36.17 12.51
N THR A 1086 -3.92 -36.34 13.78
CA THR A 1086 -3.35 -37.38 14.65
C THR A 1086 -4.39 -37.83 15.67
N THR A 1087 -4.02 -38.78 16.52
CA THR A 1087 -4.85 -39.25 17.62
C THR A 1087 -4.08 -39.21 18.93
N PHE A 1088 -4.78 -39.03 20.05
CA PHE A 1088 -4.17 -39.04 21.38
C PHE A 1088 -5.08 -39.71 22.41
N GLU A 1089 -4.48 -40.21 23.49
CA GLU A 1089 -5.22 -40.75 24.64
C GLU A 1089 -5.68 -39.63 25.57
N ALA A 1090 -6.91 -39.75 26.08
CA ALA A 1090 -7.50 -38.77 26.99
C ALA A 1090 -6.61 -38.50 28.22
N LEU A 1091 -6.40 -37.21 28.53
CA LEU A 1091 -5.75 -36.78 29.75
C LEU A 1091 -6.81 -36.29 30.75
N PRO A 1092 -6.74 -36.65 32.04
CA PRO A 1092 -7.67 -36.13 33.03
C PRO A 1092 -7.32 -34.68 33.38
N GLY A 1093 -8.25 -33.96 34.02
CA GLY A 1093 -7.98 -32.60 34.47
C GLY A 1093 -8.29 -31.55 33.40
N ARG A 1094 -7.63 -30.40 33.51
CA ARG A 1094 -7.68 -29.32 32.51
C ARG A 1094 -6.56 -29.53 31.50
N VAL A 1095 -6.85 -29.46 30.21
CA VAL A 1095 -5.89 -29.80 29.15
C VAL A 1095 -5.78 -28.66 28.15
N VAL A 1096 -4.56 -28.13 28.01
CA VAL A 1096 -4.21 -27.12 27.03
C VAL A 1096 -3.41 -27.77 25.92
N LEU A 1097 -3.86 -27.63 24.68
CA LEU A 1097 -3.10 -27.97 23.49
C LEU A 1097 -2.15 -26.82 23.18
N ASP A 1098 -0.86 -27.13 23.02
CA ASP A 1098 0.17 -26.20 22.59
C ASP A 1098 0.72 -26.68 21.25
N LEU A 1099 0.51 -25.89 20.19
CA LEU A 1099 0.94 -26.24 18.84
C LEU A 1099 2.44 -26.03 18.61
N GLY A 1100 3.15 -25.44 19.57
CA GLY A 1100 4.53 -25.00 19.38
C GLY A 1100 4.56 -23.81 18.44
N GLU A 1101 5.17 -23.99 17.27
CA GLU A 1101 5.26 -22.95 16.26
C GLU A 1101 4.32 -23.21 15.07
N VAL A 1102 3.57 -22.17 14.70
CA VAL A 1102 2.76 -22.07 13.49
C VAL A 1102 3.09 -20.74 12.81
N ARG A 1103 3.17 -20.73 11.48
CA ARG A 1103 3.11 -19.48 10.70
C ARG A 1103 1.93 -19.56 9.74
N GLY A 1104 0.95 -18.68 9.92
CA GLY A 1104 -0.36 -18.72 9.26
C GLY A 1104 -1.49 -18.53 10.28
N THR A 1105 -2.59 -19.26 10.13
CA THR A 1105 -3.65 -19.37 11.15
C THR A 1105 -3.96 -20.84 11.40
N ALA A 1106 -4.50 -21.21 12.56
CA ALA A 1106 -4.78 -22.59 12.92
C ALA A 1106 -6.21 -22.77 13.48
N ASP A 1107 -7.02 -23.60 12.81
CA ASP A 1107 -8.22 -24.15 13.41
C ASP A 1107 -7.85 -25.37 14.26
N VAL A 1108 -8.30 -25.40 15.52
CA VAL A 1108 -8.16 -26.57 16.41
C VAL A 1108 -9.48 -27.33 16.43
N VAL A 1109 -9.49 -28.53 15.88
CA VAL A 1109 -10.68 -29.40 15.82
C VAL A 1109 -10.41 -30.67 16.60
N VAL A 1110 -11.24 -30.95 17.61
CA VAL A 1110 -11.13 -32.15 18.45
C VAL A 1110 -12.40 -32.97 18.28
N ASN A 1111 -12.23 -34.22 17.83
CA ASN A 1111 -13.32 -35.14 17.55
C ASN A 1111 -14.44 -34.56 16.66
N GLY A 1112 -14.05 -33.81 15.62
CA GLY A 1112 -14.96 -33.15 14.67
C GLY A 1112 -15.60 -31.84 15.14
N ARG A 1113 -15.32 -31.37 16.37
CA ARG A 1113 -15.79 -30.08 16.88
C ARG A 1113 -14.67 -29.05 16.79
N LEU A 1114 -14.93 -27.91 16.13
CA LEU A 1114 -14.06 -26.73 16.19
C LEU A 1114 -14.05 -26.21 17.64
N VAL A 1115 -12.88 -26.22 18.27
CA VAL A 1115 -12.66 -25.76 19.64
C VAL A 1115 -12.23 -24.30 19.63
N ASP A 1116 -11.29 -23.94 18.77
CA ASP A 1116 -10.72 -22.60 18.70
C ASP A 1116 -10.16 -22.30 17.31
N ARG A 1117 -9.98 -21.01 17.02
CA ARG A 1117 -9.37 -20.48 15.82
C ARG A 1117 -8.29 -19.49 16.22
N LEU A 1118 -7.04 -19.95 16.13
CA LEU A 1118 -5.86 -19.20 16.51
C LEU A 1118 -5.35 -18.40 15.31
N VAL A 1119 -5.03 -17.13 15.54
CA VAL A 1119 -4.55 -16.19 14.52
C VAL A 1119 -3.17 -15.60 14.82
N TRP A 1120 -2.64 -15.85 16.02
CA TRP A 1120 -1.31 -15.46 16.47
C TRP A 1120 -0.87 -16.32 17.66
N GLY A 1121 0.43 -16.26 17.96
CA GLY A 1121 1.01 -16.88 19.15
C GLY A 1121 0.63 -16.15 20.46
N PRO A 1122 0.79 -16.81 21.62
CA PRO A 1122 1.22 -18.20 21.80
C PRO A 1122 0.13 -19.17 21.32
N TRP A 1123 0.49 -20.14 20.47
CA TRP A 1123 -0.43 -21.03 19.73
C TRP A 1123 -1.06 -22.11 20.63
N ARG A 1124 -1.81 -21.67 21.63
CA ARG A 1124 -2.37 -22.49 22.71
C ARG A 1124 -3.88 -22.41 22.72
N SER A 1125 -4.53 -23.54 22.97
CA SER A 1125 -5.98 -23.62 23.07
C SER A 1125 -6.38 -24.61 24.16
N GLU A 1126 -7.35 -24.25 24.98
CA GLU A 1126 -7.92 -25.18 25.95
C GLU A 1126 -8.90 -26.15 25.26
N ILE A 1127 -8.63 -27.45 25.38
CA ILE A 1127 -9.44 -28.49 24.73
C ILE A 1127 -10.18 -29.40 25.71
N SER A 1128 -10.14 -29.08 27.01
CA SER A 1128 -10.72 -29.89 28.11
C SER A 1128 -12.12 -30.42 27.80
N ASP A 1129 -13.01 -29.54 27.33
CA ASP A 1129 -14.43 -29.86 27.10
C ASP A 1129 -14.71 -30.64 25.81
N ALA A 1130 -13.70 -30.80 24.95
CA ALA A 1130 -13.81 -31.53 23.69
C ALA A 1130 -13.23 -32.95 23.76
N ILE A 1131 -12.50 -33.28 24.82
CA ILE A 1131 -11.90 -34.59 25.07
C ILE A 1131 -12.98 -35.58 25.55
N ARG A 1132 -12.93 -36.80 25.01
CA ARG A 1132 -13.75 -37.95 25.38
C ARG A 1132 -12.86 -39.01 26.03
N GLU A 1133 -13.41 -39.92 26.83
CA GLU A 1133 -12.62 -41.05 27.35
C GLU A 1133 -12.04 -41.91 26.21
N GLY A 1134 -10.80 -42.38 26.39
CA GLY A 1134 -10.06 -43.20 25.41
C GLY A 1134 -9.38 -42.37 24.32
N VAL A 1135 -9.38 -42.91 23.09
CA VAL A 1135 -8.72 -42.30 21.93
C VAL A 1135 -9.54 -41.14 21.38
N ASN A 1136 -8.88 -40.01 21.18
CA ASN A 1136 -9.42 -38.78 20.62
C ASN A 1136 -8.76 -38.47 19.27
N GLU A 1137 -9.52 -37.89 18.35
CA GLU A 1137 -9.01 -37.37 17.08
C GLU A 1137 -8.70 -35.88 17.21
N LEU A 1138 -7.52 -35.49 16.74
CA LEU A 1138 -7.08 -34.10 16.63
C LEU A 1138 -6.89 -33.76 15.15
N GLU A 1139 -7.57 -32.71 14.68
CA GLU A 1139 -7.32 -32.07 13.38
C GLU A 1139 -6.88 -30.63 13.60
N ILE A 1140 -5.74 -30.26 13.02
CA ILE A 1140 -5.24 -28.89 12.94
C ILE A 1140 -5.31 -28.44 11.49
N VAL A 1141 -6.06 -27.36 11.20
CA VAL A 1141 -6.13 -26.82 9.85
C VAL A 1141 -5.34 -25.53 9.78
N VAL A 1142 -4.15 -25.60 9.16
CA VAL A 1142 -3.31 -24.43 8.95
C VAL A 1142 -3.66 -23.76 7.62
N ARG A 1143 -3.92 -22.44 7.64
CA ARG A 1143 -4.08 -21.62 6.43
C ARG A 1143 -2.92 -20.65 6.28
N GLY A 1144 -2.42 -20.53 5.06
CA GLY A 1144 -1.30 -19.66 4.71
C GLY A 1144 -1.73 -18.27 4.23
N THR A 1145 -0.84 -17.65 3.48
CA THR A 1145 -1.04 -16.37 2.78
C THR A 1145 -1.00 -16.60 1.27
N LEU A 1146 -1.25 -15.55 0.48
CA LEU A 1146 -1.08 -15.61 -0.97
C LEU A 1146 0.39 -15.64 -1.43
N ALA A 1147 1.36 -15.32 -0.56
CA ALA A 1147 2.75 -15.09 -0.96
C ALA A 1147 3.38 -16.25 -1.75
N GLY A 1148 3.21 -17.49 -1.28
CA GLY A 1148 3.78 -18.65 -1.97
C GLY A 1148 3.27 -18.81 -3.40
N TYR A 1149 1.95 -18.69 -3.59
CA TYR A 1149 1.34 -18.71 -4.92
C TYR A 1149 1.80 -17.52 -5.76
N LEU A 1150 1.82 -16.31 -5.18
CA LEU A 1150 2.12 -15.10 -5.91
C LEU A 1150 3.61 -14.91 -6.24
N ASP A 1151 4.56 -15.55 -5.55
CA ASP A 1151 6.00 -15.53 -5.89
C ASP A 1151 6.35 -16.50 -7.04
N ASP A 1152 5.60 -17.59 -7.15
CA ASP A 1152 5.92 -18.68 -8.08
C ASP A 1152 5.01 -18.68 -9.32
N ALA A 1153 3.70 -18.55 -9.15
CA ALA A 1153 2.70 -18.64 -10.23
C ALA A 1153 2.47 -17.33 -10.97
N SER A 1154 2.88 -16.25 -10.33
CA SER A 1154 2.91 -14.93 -10.90
C SER A 1154 4.29 -14.33 -10.64
N PRO A 1155 4.86 -13.54 -11.55
CA PRO A 1155 6.01 -12.75 -11.15
C PRO A 1155 5.51 -11.57 -10.29
N THR A 1156 6.28 -11.18 -9.29
CA THR A 1156 6.05 -10.04 -8.40
C THR A 1156 7.32 -9.84 -7.59
N MET A 1157 7.68 -8.58 -7.35
CA MET A 1157 8.76 -8.27 -6.40
C MET A 1157 8.25 -8.12 -4.96
N ALA A 1158 6.93 -8.03 -4.77
CA ALA A 1158 6.30 -7.69 -3.50
C ALA A 1158 6.04 -8.91 -2.59
N VAL A 1159 7.02 -9.80 -2.52
CA VAL A 1159 7.06 -10.90 -1.54
C VAL A 1159 8.41 -10.82 -0.84
N ALA A 1160 8.39 -10.38 0.42
CA ALA A 1160 9.60 -10.22 1.22
C ALA A 1160 10.21 -11.58 1.58
N ALA A 1161 11.52 -11.64 1.83
CA ALA A 1161 12.15 -12.87 2.30
C ALA A 1161 11.48 -13.34 3.60
N GLY A 1162 11.25 -14.64 3.72
CA GLY A 1162 10.56 -15.24 4.87
C GLY A 1162 9.02 -15.25 4.78
N GLN A 1163 8.39 -14.42 3.96
CA GLN A 1163 6.92 -14.37 3.84
C GLN A 1163 6.28 -15.66 3.30
N ILE A 1164 7.06 -16.47 2.58
CA ILE A 1164 6.61 -17.75 2.00
C ILE A 1164 6.64 -18.88 3.05
N ARG A 1165 7.43 -18.72 4.12
CA ARG A 1165 7.52 -19.71 5.20
C ARG A 1165 6.15 -19.88 5.85
N THR A 1166 5.54 -21.04 5.71
CA THR A 1166 4.19 -21.33 6.22
C THR A 1166 4.14 -22.77 6.72
N GLY A 1167 3.36 -23.05 7.77
CA GLY A 1167 3.08 -24.42 8.19
C GLY A 1167 2.89 -24.61 9.69
N LEU A 1168 2.69 -25.87 10.07
CA LEU A 1168 2.75 -26.37 11.44
C LEU A 1168 4.14 -26.97 11.65
N PHE A 1169 4.94 -26.34 12.52
CA PHE A 1169 6.32 -26.74 12.79
C PHE A 1169 6.43 -27.59 14.06
N GLY A 1170 5.51 -27.38 15.03
CA GLY A 1170 5.54 -28.09 16.30
C GLY A 1170 6.67 -27.60 17.21
N PRO A 1171 7.11 -28.43 18.17
CA PRO A 1171 6.50 -29.70 18.56
C PRO A 1171 5.11 -29.48 19.16
N VAL A 1172 4.12 -30.28 18.74
CA VAL A 1172 2.76 -30.22 19.29
C VAL A 1172 2.71 -31.04 20.58
N ARG A 1173 2.12 -30.47 21.63
CA ARG A 1173 1.99 -31.14 22.94
C ARG A 1173 0.67 -30.85 23.63
N LEU A 1174 0.21 -31.82 24.41
CA LEU A 1174 -0.86 -31.65 25.38
C LEU A 1174 -0.25 -31.35 26.74
N VAL A 1175 -0.69 -30.27 27.36
CA VAL A 1175 -0.26 -29.82 28.68
C VAL A 1175 -1.41 -30.04 29.65
N GLN A 1176 -1.20 -30.93 30.62
CA GLN A 1176 -2.16 -31.24 31.67
C GLN A 1176 -1.93 -30.31 32.87
N HIS A 1177 -3.00 -29.72 33.38
CA HIS A 1177 -3.00 -28.84 34.55
C HIS A 1177 -3.86 -29.38 35.69
N GLU A 1178 -3.52 -29.00 36.93
CA GLU A 1178 -4.33 -29.28 38.12
C GLU A 1178 -5.73 -28.62 38.02
N LYS A 1179 -6.76 -29.31 38.54
CA LYS A 1179 -8.11 -28.71 38.66
C LYS A 1179 -8.16 -27.80 39.88
N GLU A 1180 -8.88 -26.70 39.75
CA GLU A 1180 -9.09 -25.76 40.86
C GLU A 1180 -9.89 -26.37 42.03
N SER A 1181 -10.71 -27.41 41.76
CA SER A 1181 -11.40 -28.18 42.81
C SER A 1181 -10.49 -29.09 43.64
N ASP A 1182 -9.21 -29.20 43.28
CA ASP A 1182 -8.17 -29.92 44.03
C ASP A 1182 -7.33 -28.96 44.92
N ARG A 1183 -7.69 -27.66 45.01
CA ARG A 1183 -7.01 -26.62 45.82
C ARG A 1183 -7.80 -26.17 47.06
#